data_AF-A0A0F7UIW5-F1
#
_entry.id   AF-A0A0F7UIW5-F1
#
_cell.length_a   1.000
_cell.length_b   1.000
_cell.length_c   1.000
_cell.angle_alpha   90.00
_cell.angle_beta   90.00
_cell.angle_gamma   90.00
#
_symmetry.space_group_name_H-M   'P 1'
#
loop_
_entity.id
_entity.type
_entity.pdbx_description
1 polymer ?
#
loop_
_entity_poly.entity_id
_entity_poly.type
_entity_poly.pdbx_seq_one_letter_code
_entity_poly.pdbx_strand_id
1 'polypeptide(L)'
;MQNPSGVSVQFECICPHTQPGQTVWVVGNASALGSWRLDDALQLETGRESFPTWKSAGEVRIPRAQDVEFKFVIMSQHKDYVVWEQIDNRKIHTDSPVIYRSHFGEWQSEQLPWVPPSKILTVDLKLSPGSDGQHQPPTWMGRSPDTAASPLPRLSSRLDVLSSPTSLSTSSLGGSPFSVASHLLDPAADEEGETKERNQKAPEGPPPGASPLRLVVDGERGAKSWREKLEVVKAVLTAALKDGKFRYNPQDTVNLIDSLAYCSIYLRFISQGDIVCTEDGRHFRPNHHANLSRELCVLLEQIMQEAASRDDVMADALRILARSIAPSLPSFSAPFTAAQPLTRIRDIAHRNDIPSDLKNEIKHALQNKLHRCAGPEDLVTAEKLLQRFHSTPGRYPHEFIVEFERFYDELRRFFNATDLETRLEELCQQENPRAAELIARFLESKARSDDPNAGLTKLLVTLSVCVDLRASFTCQLRDSAATTHHQDVYQVQEMRLAEILLDDVAFVLLSRSETLFEQQPDNRWAEALEALSLGLQNVRISGIKRDECRALANEFSSLARQAFHSRDDFLILKASLDRCRRLCEDFSDLQIALFSNRALALGHLLKLPSLSVRIYSEATIRSSVVFQISKLCRALLRCIQVRLNLQPYDALVAGKAVGSVLLFDTLEEAALHCVRRNHSAALCSGRDRPSEDACASACTPASKAGVSTVSAEKAETGTRLGDEKGEASKANDRFLDAPPLILAARCASGDEEIAGLDGACGRVVGVVVGHDLPILSHLGVRARQKGVPFVACQDPSAFDAFAAAQGKLVSLSADSRAISFEVLEGEKATEALQRQRPPEENSVEKSSAKDGNSPVRVSSRSPSYPFSSAVPPALLTASAPPPPLAVRDVTLETCGAKAATCARLRLLAEEAETRNDGDNGRGSNAPAEVFEAPNVLAFPYGTAEWLIQEQGKKEEFQVLIETLETRAPGSQLDEAARKLQELIMHLVLPEEIVLPVVHGFGARSRLVVRSSANVEDLKGMSAAGLYESVANVSVADVAAFQSAVVTVWASLYSRRAILARRAAGVPQHHACMAVLIQELVSPELSFILHTVNPLEKDMHHLYAEIAPGLGETVAGAGTRGSPYRMLVDKTTGEVTMLSFCNYSTSLVPAMPKNRSFTTLRDGKGMHQATPLLTPSSLVKSRVMDYTLEPMTQDLGYRVHIAHRLAGIAVTLEAELDGPQDVEGVISGDAIWVVQSRPQPSSD
;
A
#
# COMPACT_ATOMS: atom_id res chain seq x y z
N MET A 1 -2.04 -9.47 -57.60
CA MET A 1 -2.18 -8.02 -57.87
C MET A 1 -2.45 -7.35 -56.55
N GLN A 2 -1.58 -6.40 -56.20
CA GLN A 2 -1.55 -5.65 -54.95
C GLN A 2 -2.86 -4.89 -54.75
N ASN A 3 -3.41 -4.95 -53.53
CA ASN A 3 -4.31 -3.90 -53.07
C ASN A 3 -3.41 -2.79 -52.47
N PRO A 4 -3.27 -1.62 -53.10
CA PRO A 4 -2.23 -0.64 -52.78
C PRO A 4 -2.62 0.33 -51.64
N SER A 5 -3.54 -0.04 -50.76
CA SER A 5 -4.09 0.83 -49.71
C SER A 5 -3.76 0.36 -48.28
N GLY A 6 -2.61 -0.29 -48.08
CA GLY A 6 -2.08 -0.60 -46.75
C GLY A 6 -1.00 0.39 -46.34
N VAL A 7 -0.95 0.75 -45.07
CA VAL A 7 0.12 1.57 -44.48
C VAL A 7 1.14 0.65 -43.81
N SER A 8 2.42 0.92 -44.06
CA SER A 8 3.52 0.17 -43.45
C SER A 8 3.66 0.53 -41.98
N VAL A 9 3.52 -0.46 -41.11
CA VAL A 9 3.71 -0.31 -39.66
C VAL A 9 4.77 -1.27 -39.18
N GLN A 10 5.69 -0.78 -38.36
CA GLN A 10 6.65 -1.60 -37.64
C GLN A 10 6.26 -1.63 -36.17
N PHE A 11 6.08 -2.82 -35.61
CA PHE A 11 5.74 -2.98 -34.19
C PHE A 11 7.00 -3.15 -33.37
N GLU A 12 7.13 -2.37 -32.30
CA GLU A 12 8.19 -2.49 -31.30
C GLU A 12 7.56 -2.60 -29.90
N CYS A 13 7.83 -3.69 -29.20
CA CYS A 13 7.35 -3.95 -27.85
C CYS A 13 8.53 -4.13 -26.90
N ILE A 14 8.62 -3.31 -25.86
CA ILE A 14 9.60 -3.48 -24.79
C ILE A 14 8.99 -4.42 -23.74
N CYS A 15 9.48 -5.65 -23.69
CA CYS A 15 8.96 -6.72 -22.82
C CYS A 15 10.11 -7.46 -22.11
N PRO A 16 10.45 -7.06 -20.86
CA PRO A 16 11.51 -7.70 -20.08
C PRO A 16 11.07 -8.98 -19.38
N HIS A 17 9.76 -9.28 -19.35
CA HIS A 17 9.16 -10.37 -18.58
C HIS A 17 9.20 -11.75 -19.25
N THR A 18 9.85 -11.87 -20.41
CA THR A 18 9.95 -13.14 -21.15
C THR A 18 11.10 -13.99 -20.60
N GLN A 19 10.90 -15.31 -20.54
CA GLN A 19 11.93 -16.29 -20.19
C GLN A 19 12.55 -16.95 -21.45
N PRO A 20 13.73 -17.58 -21.38
CA PRO A 20 14.32 -18.30 -22.51
C PRO A 20 13.34 -19.31 -23.12
N GLY A 21 13.10 -19.23 -24.43
CA GLY A 21 12.10 -20.04 -25.15
C GLY A 21 10.72 -19.40 -25.28
N GLN A 22 10.49 -18.24 -24.65
CA GLN A 22 9.31 -17.41 -24.84
C GLN A 22 9.62 -16.25 -25.81
N THR A 23 8.63 -15.89 -26.62
CA THR A 23 8.71 -14.81 -27.60
C THR A 23 7.48 -13.91 -27.50
N VAL A 24 7.63 -12.64 -27.87
CA VAL A 24 6.49 -11.71 -27.94
C VAL A 24 5.87 -11.75 -29.33
N TRP A 25 4.55 -11.72 -29.38
CA TRP A 25 3.74 -11.74 -30.59
C TRP A 25 2.75 -10.60 -30.57
N VAL A 26 2.28 -10.18 -31.74
CA VAL A 26 1.20 -9.22 -31.93
C VAL A 26 0.00 -9.94 -32.49
N VAL A 27 -1.13 -9.83 -31.81
CA VAL A 27 -2.39 -10.44 -32.24
C VAL A 27 -3.47 -9.38 -32.28
N GLY A 28 -4.15 -9.21 -33.39
CA GLY A 28 -5.12 -8.12 -33.56
C GLY A 28 -6.19 -8.40 -34.59
N ASN A 29 -7.13 -7.47 -34.76
CA ASN A 29 -8.29 -7.62 -35.65
C ASN A 29 -7.89 -7.68 -37.13
N ALA A 30 -6.81 -6.98 -37.53
CA ALA A 30 -6.30 -7.01 -38.89
C ALA A 30 -5.79 -8.40 -39.27
N SER A 31 -6.03 -8.82 -40.51
CA SER A 31 -5.58 -10.13 -41.02
C SER A 31 -4.06 -10.29 -40.98
N ALA A 32 -3.30 -9.19 -41.13
CA ALA A 32 -1.85 -9.19 -40.99
C ALA A 32 -1.35 -9.39 -39.54
N LEU A 33 -2.24 -9.29 -38.55
CA LEU A 33 -2.00 -9.54 -37.13
C LEU A 33 -2.79 -10.76 -36.63
N GLY A 34 -3.27 -11.61 -37.54
CA GLY A 34 -3.88 -12.90 -37.21
C GLY A 34 -5.38 -12.89 -36.88
N SER A 35 -6.10 -11.76 -37.01
CA SER A 35 -7.54 -11.67 -36.73
C SER A 35 -7.95 -12.26 -35.37
N TRP A 36 -7.19 -11.95 -34.33
CA TRP A 36 -7.31 -12.46 -32.95
C TRP A 36 -7.05 -13.95 -32.75
N ARG A 37 -6.52 -14.65 -33.76
CA ARG A 37 -6.12 -16.06 -33.66
C ARG A 37 -4.63 -16.16 -33.34
N LEU A 38 -4.29 -16.81 -32.22
CA LEU A 38 -2.90 -17.00 -31.78
C LEU A 38 -2.05 -17.77 -32.80
N ASP A 39 -2.68 -18.59 -33.64
CA ASP A 39 -1.97 -19.36 -34.68
C ASP A 39 -1.45 -18.51 -35.83
N ASP A 40 -2.14 -17.40 -36.09
CA ASP A 40 -1.86 -16.47 -37.18
C ASP A 40 -1.21 -15.17 -36.64
N ALA A 41 -0.81 -15.17 -35.36
CA ALA A 41 -0.18 -14.05 -34.68
C ALA A 41 1.14 -13.62 -35.36
N LEU A 42 1.43 -12.33 -35.36
CA LEU A 42 2.70 -11.81 -35.86
C LEU A 42 3.79 -11.99 -34.80
N GLN A 43 4.77 -12.84 -35.07
CA GLN A 43 5.92 -12.98 -34.17
C GLN A 43 6.80 -11.72 -34.21
N LEU A 44 7.20 -11.24 -33.04
CA LEU A 44 8.26 -10.25 -32.92
C LEU A 44 9.59 -10.95 -32.62
N GLU A 45 10.65 -10.35 -33.13
CA GLU A 45 12.00 -10.82 -32.99
C GLU A 45 12.75 -9.94 -31.99
N THR A 46 13.56 -10.58 -31.15
CA THR A 46 14.53 -9.91 -30.31
C THR A 46 15.86 -10.64 -30.44
N GLY A 47 16.94 -9.93 -30.18
CA GLY A 47 18.29 -10.46 -30.16
C GLY A 47 19.00 -10.05 -28.88
N ARG A 48 20.19 -10.61 -28.65
CA ARG A 48 20.98 -10.37 -27.43
C ARG A 48 21.28 -8.88 -27.17
N GLU A 49 21.30 -8.05 -28.21
CA GLU A 49 21.53 -6.60 -28.10
C GLU A 49 20.26 -5.75 -28.17
N SER A 50 19.14 -6.30 -28.67
CA SER A 50 17.86 -5.58 -28.76
C SER A 50 16.90 -5.90 -27.62
N PHE A 51 17.06 -7.03 -26.91
CA PHE A 51 16.29 -7.36 -25.71
C PHE A 51 16.45 -6.30 -24.60
N PRO A 52 15.38 -5.85 -23.92
CA PRO A 52 14.00 -6.37 -23.92
C PRO A 52 13.09 -5.89 -25.05
N THR A 53 13.62 -5.23 -26.08
CA THR A 53 12.82 -4.77 -27.22
C THR A 53 12.62 -5.88 -28.25
N TRP A 54 11.37 -6.17 -28.53
CA TRP A 54 10.90 -7.11 -29.54
C TRP A 54 10.36 -6.31 -30.72
N LYS A 55 10.79 -6.62 -31.94
CA LYS A 55 10.44 -5.86 -33.13
C LYS A 55 9.95 -6.77 -34.25
N SER A 56 9.04 -6.29 -35.08
CA SER A 56 8.64 -7.06 -36.27
C SER A 56 9.83 -7.16 -37.23
N ALA A 57 10.07 -8.34 -37.80
CA ALA A 57 11.20 -8.63 -38.69
C ALA A 57 11.27 -7.71 -39.93
N GLY A 58 10.11 -7.15 -40.33
CA GLY A 58 9.99 -6.18 -41.40
C GLY A 58 8.74 -5.31 -41.26
N GLU A 59 8.41 -4.56 -42.31
CA GLU A 59 7.18 -3.77 -42.39
C GLU A 59 5.95 -4.69 -42.44
N VAL A 60 4.97 -4.39 -41.59
CA VAL A 60 3.67 -5.07 -41.57
C VAL A 60 2.66 -4.14 -42.23
N ARG A 61 2.05 -4.60 -43.31
CA ARG A 61 1.01 -3.80 -43.99
C ARG A 61 -0.33 -4.02 -43.34
N ILE A 62 -0.84 -2.98 -42.71
CA ILE A 62 -2.18 -2.96 -42.13
C ILE A 62 -3.10 -1.99 -42.91
N PRO A 63 -4.43 -2.18 -42.90
CA PRO A 63 -5.36 -1.36 -43.69
C PRO A 63 -5.23 0.13 -43.37
N ARG A 64 -5.30 1.01 -44.37
CA ARG A 64 -5.22 2.47 -44.20
C ARG A 64 -6.52 3.08 -43.66
N ALA A 65 -6.42 4.13 -42.85
CA ALA A 65 -7.55 4.93 -42.33
C ALA A 65 -8.60 4.09 -41.57
N GLN A 66 -8.14 3.09 -40.82
CA GLN A 66 -8.96 2.26 -39.94
C GLN A 66 -8.27 2.10 -38.59
N ASP A 67 -9.06 2.02 -37.53
CA ASP A 67 -8.55 1.65 -36.21
C ASP A 67 -8.24 0.15 -36.19
N VAL A 68 -6.95 -0.17 -36.16
CA VAL A 68 -6.48 -1.54 -35.98
C VAL A 68 -6.29 -1.78 -34.50
N GLU A 69 -7.07 -2.72 -33.95
CA GLU A 69 -6.97 -3.17 -32.58
C GLU A 69 -6.02 -4.37 -32.48
N PHE A 70 -5.11 -4.38 -31.52
CA PHE A 70 -4.19 -5.49 -31.30
C PHE A 70 -3.72 -5.57 -29.85
N LYS A 71 -3.07 -6.67 -29.51
CA LYS A 71 -2.37 -6.89 -28.25
C LYS A 71 -1.03 -7.57 -28.46
N PHE A 72 -0.11 -7.31 -27.54
CA PHE A 72 1.07 -8.12 -27.37
C PHE A 72 0.78 -9.35 -26.50
N VAL A 73 1.40 -10.47 -26.88
CA VAL A 73 1.25 -11.75 -26.19
C VAL A 73 2.63 -12.39 -26.03
N ILE A 74 2.98 -12.80 -24.82
CA ILE A 74 4.15 -13.65 -24.58
C ILE A 74 3.73 -15.09 -24.80
N MET A 75 4.39 -15.81 -25.71
CA MET A 75 4.13 -17.21 -25.96
C MET A 75 5.42 -18.03 -25.98
N SER A 76 5.40 -19.24 -25.45
CA SER A 76 6.46 -20.21 -25.70
C SER A 76 6.46 -20.65 -27.17
N GLN A 77 7.59 -21.13 -27.69
CA GLN A 77 7.68 -21.67 -29.06
C GLN A 77 6.71 -22.84 -29.33
N HIS A 78 6.28 -23.55 -28.28
CA HIS A 78 5.31 -24.65 -28.37
C HIS A 78 3.87 -24.24 -28.00
N LYS A 79 3.61 -22.96 -27.69
CA LYS A 79 2.29 -22.37 -27.32
C LYS A 79 1.60 -23.01 -26.11
N ASP A 80 2.32 -23.77 -25.31
CA ASP A 80 1.88 -24.31 -24.01
C ASP A 80 1.89 -23.28 -22.88
N TYR A 81 2.52 -22.13 -23.12
CA TYR A 81 2.52 -20.97 -22.22
C TYR A 81 2.10 -19.73 -23.00
N VAL A 82 1.03 -19.06 -22.57
CA VAL A 82 0.49 -17.85 -23.21
C VAL A 82 0.12 -16.83 -22.15
N VAL A 83 0.75 -15.66 -22.19
CA VAL A 83 0.43 -14.52 -21.33
C VAL A 83 0.08 -13.33 -22.20
N TRP A 84 -1.19 -12.94 -22.14
CA TRP A 84 -1.68 -11.72 -22.78
C TRP A 84 -1.33 -10.51 -21.93
N GLU A 85 -1.03 -9.39 -22.57
CA GLU A 85 -0.92 -8.14 -21.85
C GLU A 85 -2.27 -7.76 -21.18
N GLN A 86 -2.18 -7.32 -19.92
CA GLN A 86 -3.31 -7.07 -19.02
C GLN A 86 -3.80 -5.61 -19.09
N ILE A 87 -3.82 -5.05 -20.29
CA ILE A 87 -4.41 -3.75 -20.64
C ILE A 87 -5.49 -3.96 -21.71
N ASP A 88 -6.30 -2.96 -22.07
CA ASP A 88 -7.25 -3.15 -23.16
C ASP A 88 -6.54 -3.26 -24.53
N ASN A 89 -7.29 -3.63 -25.56
CA ASN A 89 -6.76 -3.72 -26.92
C ASN A 89 -6.15 -2.37 -27.33
N ARG A 90 -4.89 -2.40 -27.73
CA ARG A 90 -4.20 -1.24 -28.27
C ARG A 90 -4.82 -0.86 -29.61
N LYS A 91 -5.00 0.43 -29.85
CA LYS A 91 -5.49 0.96 -31.13
C LYS A 91 -4.37 1.72 -31.83
N ILE A 92 -4.19 1.43 -33.11
CA ILE A 92 -3.38 2.24 -34.00
C ILE A 92 -4.25 2.73 -35.16
N HIS A 93 -4.26 4.05 -35.38
CA HIS A 93 -4.86 4.67 -36.54
C HIS A 93 -3.78 4.85 -37.62
N THR A 94 -4.05 4.36 -38.82
CA THR A 94 -3.01 4.04 -39.82
C THR A 94 -3.13 4.92 -41.05
N ASP A 95 -2.90 6.23 -40.90
CA ASP A 95 -3.01 7.20 -42.00
C ASP A 95 -1.70 7.39 -42.79
N SER A 96 -0.56 7.18 -42.13
CA SER A 96 0.80 7.32 -42.67
C SER A 96 1.76 6.28 -42.04
N PRO A 97 2.88 5.92 -42.70
CA PRO A 97 3.80 4.90 -42.18
C PRO A 97 4.38 5.28 -40.82
N VAL A 98 4.27 4.37 -39.85
CA VAL A 98 4.66 4.63 -38.46
C VAL A 98 5.39 3.46 -37.84
N ILE A 99 6.30 3.76 -36.91
CA ILE A 99 6.81 2.79 -35.95
C ILE A 99 5.93 2.91 -34.71
N TYR A 100 5.21 1.85 -34.38
CA TYR A 100 4.43 1.78 -33.15
C TYR A 100 5.28 1.14 -32.06
N ARG A 101 5.74 1.95 -31.11
CA ARG A 101 6.57 1.51 -29.99
C ARG A 101 5.80 1.57 -28.69
N SER A 102 5.86 0.54 -27.86
CA SER A 102 5.22 0.52 -26.54
C SER A 102 5.85 -0.50 -25.59
N HIS A 103 5.48 -0.46 -24.32
CA HIS A 103 5.89 -1.43 -23.30
C HIS A 103 4.80 -2.48 -23.06
N PHE A 104 5.17 -3.75 -22.93
CA PHE A 104 4.23 -4.86 -22.72
C PHE A 104 3.43 -4.64 -21.43
N GLY A 105 2.09 -4.57 -21.53
CA GLY A 105 1.23 -4.34 -20.36
C GLY A 105 1.16 -2.88 -19.88
N GLU A 106 1.76 -1.92 -20.59
CA GLU A 106 1.62 -0.49 -20.28
C GLU A 106 0.89 0.27 -21.38
N TRP A 107 0.07 1.24 -20.98
CA TRP A 107 -0.72 2.08 -21.89
C TRP A 107 0.09 3.06 -22.73
N GLN A 108 1.32 3.38 -22.30
CA GLN A 108 2.17 4.33 -23.00
C GLN A 108 2.66 3.73 -24.32
N SER A 109 2.33 4.41 -25.43
CA SER A 109 2.79 4.07 -26.77
C SER A 109 3.22 5.32 -27.51
N GLU A 110 4.27 5.22 -28.32
CA GLU A 110 4.79 6.27 -29.16
C GLU A 110 4.62 5.86 -30.63
N GLN A 111 4.03 6.75 -31.45
CA GLN A 111 3.97 6.59 -32.90
C GLN A 111 4.99 7.52 -33.55
N LEU A 112 6.08 6.94 -34.05
CA LEU A 112 7.14 7.69 -34.72
C LEU A 112 6.93 7.63 -36.23
N PRO A 113 7.11 8.74 -36.97
CA PRO A 113 7.03 8.71 -38.43
C PRO A 113 8.12 7.80 -38.99
N TRP A 114 7.72 6.78 -39.76
CA TRP A 114 8.66 5.85 -40.38
C TRP A 114 9.15 6.44 -41.70
N VAL A 115 10.45 6.76 -41.78
CA VAL A 115 11.09 7.24 -43.01
C VAL A 115 11.93 6.09 -43.59
N PRO A 116 11.64 5.63 -44.82
CA PRO A 116 12.43 4.58 -45.44
C PRO A 116 13.87 5.08 -45.67
N PRO A 117 14.91 4.24 -45.42
CA PRO A 117 16.30 4.66 -45.61
C PRO A 117 16.60 4.92 -47.10
N SER A 118 16.81 6.18 -47.47
CA SER A 118 17.24 6.59 -48.81
C SER A 118 18.74 6.36 -49.01
N LYS A 119 19.11 5.90 -50.21
CA LYS A 119 20.49 5.68 -50.68
C LYS A 119 21.43 6.87 -50.42
N ILE A 120 22.67 6.52 -50.06
CA ILE A 120 23.86 7.37 -49.93
C ILE A 120 24.02 8.34 -51.11
N LEU A 121 24.38 9.60 -50.85
CA LEU A 121 25.25 10.44 -51.69
C LEU A 121 25.92 11.55 -50.85
N THR A 122 27.20 11.75 -51.15
CA THR A 122 28.24 12.54 -50.50
C THR A 122 28.28 14.04 -50.88
N VAL A 123 29.02 14.83 -50.06
CA VAL A 123 29.94 15.95 -50.41
C VAL A 123 29.62 17.37 -49.85
N ASP A 124 30.56 17.80 -49.00
CA ASP A 124 31.25 19.08 -48.73
C ASP A 124 30.61 20.41 -48.26
N LEU A 125 31.16 20.83 -47.11
CA LEU A 125 31.73 22.15 -46.73
C LEU A 125 31.15 23.44 -47.33
N LYS A 126 30.65 24.32 -46.44
CA LYS A 126 31.19 25.69 -46.31
C LYS A 126 30.74 26.42 -45.05
N LEU A 127 31.70 27.11 -44.45
CA LEU A 127 31.61 27.99 -43.29
C LEU A 127 31.09 29.39 -43.65
N SER A 128 30.54 30.04 -42.60
CA SER A 128 30.59 31.49 -42.26
C SER A 128 29.67 32.49 -43.01
N PRO A 129 29.48 33.74 -42.50
CA PRO A 129 29.32 34.22 -41.10
C PRO A 129 28.30 35.39 -40.93
N GLY A 130 28.03 35.79 -39.67
CA GLY A 130 27.55 37.14 -39.26
C GLY A 130 26.05 37.42 -39.43
N SER A 131 25.39 38.28 -38.66
CA SER A 131 25.78 39.22 -37.60
C SER A 131 24.50 39.87 -37.05
N ASP A 132 24.49 40.15 -35.75
CA ASP A 132 23.88 41.28 -35.02
C ASP A 132 22.46 41.77 -35.37
N GLY A 133 21.53 42.00 -34.44
CA GLY A 133 21.60 42.00 -32.98
C GLY A 133 20.47 42.88 -32.44
N GLN A 134 19.81 42.47 -31.35
CA GLN A 134 19.18 43.36 -30.36
C GLN A 134 18.90 42.60 -29.06
N HIS A 135 19.29 43.21 -27.94
CA HIS A 135 19.35 42.67 -26.57
C HIS A 135 18.02 42.75 -25.79
N GLN A 136 17.67 41.63 -25.11
CA GLN A 136 17.03 41.39 -23.78
C GLN A 136 15.76 42.16 -23.30
N PRO A 137 14.96 41.63 -22.32
CA PRO A 137 15.00 40.33 -21.60
C PRO A 137 13.69 39.49 -21.70
N PRO A 138 13.65 38.21 -21.27
CA PRO A 138 12.39 37.48 -21.10
C PRO A 138 11.83 37.64 -19.68
N THR A 139 10.59 38.11 -19.59
CA THR A 139 9.76 38.12 -18.39
C THR A 139 8.97 36.81 -18.25
N TRP A 140 9.05 36.25 -17.04
CA TRP A 140 8.23 35.25 -16.35
C TRP A 140 6.77 34.98 -16.81
N MET A 141 6.38 33.71 -16.56
CA MET A 141 5.03 33.16 -16.30
C MET A 141 4.05 32.85 -17.45
N GLY A 142 3.61 31.58 -17.47
CA GLY A 142 2.38 31.13 -18.15
C GLY A 142 2.22 29.62 -18.10
N ARG A 143 1.63 29.11 -17.00
CA ARG A 143 1.16 27.72 -16.82
C ARG A 143 -0.12 27.44 -17.64
N SER A 144 -0.57 26.19 -17.54
CA SER A 144 -1.63 25.52 -18.29
C SER A 144 -1.63 24.01 -17.91
N PRO A 145 -2.15 23.58 -16.74
CA PRO A 145 -2.04 22.22 -16.19
C PRO A 145 -3.20 21.34 -16.67
N ASP A 146 -2.99 20.03 -16.68
CA ASP A 146 -4.07 19.05 -16.63
C ASP A 146 -3.66 17.82 -15.82
N THR A 147 -4.69 17.16 -15.30
CA THR A 147 -4.76 16.71 -13.91
C THR A 147 -5.02 15.22 -13.87
N ALA A 148 -4.18 14.45 -13.19
CA ALA A 148 -4.47 13.07 -12.81
C ALA A 148 -4.97 13.06 -11.35
N ALA A 149 -6.28 12.92 -11.18
CA ALA A 149 -6.89 12.59 -9.90
C ALA A 149 -6.86 11.07 -9.70
N SER A 150 -6.25 10.63 -8.61
CA SER A 150 -6.18 9.24 -8.13
C SER A 150 -6.87 9.13 -6.76
N PRO A 151 -7.30 7.91 -6.36
CA PRO A 151 -7.89 7.64 -5.06
C PRO A 151 -6.86 7.84 -3.92
N LEU A 152 -7.38 7.93 -2.69
CA LEU A 152 -6.65 8.11 -1.43
C LEU A 152 -5.28 7.36 -1.41
N PRO A 153 -4.20 7.97 -0.90
CA PRO A 153 -2.92 7.29 -0.80
C PRO A 153 -3.01 6.17 0.24
N ARG A 154 -3.11 4.92 -0.23
CA ARG A 154 -2.83 3.71 0.53
C ARG A 154 -1.38 3.79 1.05
N LEU A 155 -1.10 3.31 2.27
CA LEU A 155 0.29 3.07 2.68
C LEU A 155 0.96 2.03 1.75
N SER A 156 0.20 1.07 1.21
CA SER A 156 0.69 0.08 0.24
C SER A 156 1.10 0.71 -1.11
N SER A 157 0.35 1.70 -1.62
CA SER A 157 0.65 2.28 -2.94
C SER A 157 1.93 3.12 -2.98
N ARG A 158 2.41 3.61 -1.83
CA ARG A 158 3.72 4.27 -1.74
C ARG A 158 4.88 3.27 -1.61
N LEU A 159 4.64 2.10 -1.03
CA LEU A 159 5.59 0.98 -1.00
C LEU A 159 5.73 0.33 -2.38
N ASP A 160 4.65 0.28 -3.18
CA ASP A 160 4.67 -0.23 -4.57
C ASP A 160 5.57 0.62 -5.48
N VAL A 161 5.54 1.96 -5.30
CA VAL A 161 6.46 2.91 -5.96
C VAL A 161 7.92 2.63 -5.58
N LEU A 162 8.18 2.19 -4.35
CA LEU A 162 9.51 1.83 -3.87
C LEU A 162 9.93 0.40 -4.21
N SER A 163 9.01 -0.48 -4.62
CA SER A 163 9.30 -1.90 -4.88
C SER A 163 9.64 -2.18 -6.35
N SER A 164 9.37 -1.23 -7.25
CA SER A 164 9.60 -1.33 -8.69
C SER A 164 11.03 -0.88 -9.05
N PRO A 165 11.91 -1.76 -9.58
CA PRO A 165 13.23 -1.33 -10.03
C PRO A 165 13.12 -0.49 -11.30
N THR A 166 13.54 0.77 -11.23
CA THR A 166 13.78 1.61 -12.41
C THR A 166 14.88 0.96 -13.28
N SER A 167 14.43 0.46 -14.42
CA SER A 167 15.12 -0.13 -15.57
C SER A 167 16.65 -0.03 -15.64
N LEU A 168 17.31 -1.19 -15.69
CA LEU A 168 18.62 -1.34 -16.32
C LEU A 168 18.58 -2.22 -17.54
N SER A 169 18.84 -1.61 -18.68
CA SER A 169 19.30 -2.32 -19.86
C SER A 169 20.75 -2.80 -19.64
N THR A 170 21.11 -3.96 -20.17
CA THR A 170 22.50 -4.37 -20.39
C THR A 170 22.56 -5.10 -21.73
N SER A 171 22.87 -4.36 -22.78
CA SER A 171 23.72 -4.84 -23.88
C SER A 171 25.09 -4.18 -23.62
N SER A 172 26.25 -4.82 -23.70
CA SER A 172 26.70 -5.93 -24.53
C SER A 172 27.83 -6.71 -23.83
N LEU A 173 27.79 -8.04 -23.92
CA LEU A 173 28.94 -8.89 -24.24
C LEU A 173 28.39 -10.27 -24.61
N GLY A 174 28.33 -10.48 -25.93
CA GLY A 174 28.05 -11.71 -26.65
C GLY A 174 29.15 -12.75 -26.48
N GLY A 175 28.76 -14.02 -26.32
CA GLY A 175 29.61 -15.21 -26.21
C GLY A 175 28.81 -16.34 -25.55
N SER A 176 28.73 -17.51 -26.19
CA SER A 176 27.79 -18.63 -25.96
C SER A 176 28.35 -19.73 -25.02
N PRO A 177 27.51 -20.55 -24.34
CA PRO A 177 27.96 -21.73 -23.58
C PRO A 177 27.94 -23.05 -24.40
N PHE A 178 29.05 -23.79 -24.31
CA PHE A 178 29.29 -25.24 -24.52
C PHE A 178 29.19 -25.91 -25.92
N SER A 179 30.35 -26.33 -26.46
CA SER A 179 30.65 -27.74 -26.80
C SER A 179 32.14 -27.99 -27.13
N VAL A 180 32.77 -28.82 -26.28
CA VAL A 180 33.77 -29.88 -26.55
C VAL A 180 35.08 -29.56 -27.30
N ALA A 181 36.17 -29.67 -26.52
CA ALA A 181 37.52 -30.20 -26.81
C ALA A 181 38.27 -29.80 -28.09
N SER A 182 39.40 -29.11 -27.91
CA SER A 182 40.70 -29.65 -28.33
C SER A 182 41.86 -28.90 -27.66
N HIS A 183 42.70 -29.71 -27.07
CA HIS A 183 44.00 -29.45 -26.48
C HIS A 183 44.99 -28.69 -27.39
N LEU A 184 45.93 -28.01 -26.71
CA LEU A 184 47.38 -27.90 -26.99
C LEU A 184 47.95 -26.71 -27.81
N LEU A 185 48.87 -26.01 -27.11
CA LEU A 185 50.19 -25.47 -27.51
C LEU A 185 50.31 -24.05 -28.14
N ASP A 186 50.81 -23.10 -27.32
CA ASP A 186 52.14 -22.43 -27.38
C ASP A 186 52.72 -21.90 -28.73
N PRO A 187 53.75 -21.01 -28.75
CA PRO A 187 53.88 -19.62 -28.27
C PRO A 187 54.51 -18.68 -29.36
N ALA A 188 54.99 -17.48 -28.98
CA ALA A 188 55.91 -16.56 -29.71
C ALA A 188 55.30 -15.45 -30.60
N ALA A 189 55.56 -14.17 -30.28
CA ALA A 189 56.53 -13.24 -30.93
C ALA A 189 55.77 -12.29 -31.91
N ASP A 190 55.95 -10.97 -32.00
CA ASP A 190 57.12 -10.10 -31.86
C ASP A 190 56.74 -8.66 -31.42
N GLU A 191 57.78 -7.94 -31.02
CA GLU A 191 57.88 -6.51 -30.68
C GLU A 191 57.53 -5.56 -31.82
N GLU A 192 57.06 -4.34 -31.50
CA GLU A 192 57.77 -3.07 -31.80
C GLU A 192 56.95 -1.87 -31.27
N GLY A 193 57.65 -0.91 -30.66
CA GLY A 193 57.05 0.20 -29.92
C GLY A 193 56.81 1.46 -30.74
N GLU A 194 56.07 2.41 -30.14
CA GLU A 194 56.37 3.84 -30.25
C GLU A 194 55.59 4.65 -29.22
N THR A 195 56.32 5.46 -28.46
CA THR A 195 55.88 6.46 -27.49
C THR A 195 55.15 7.63 -28.14
N LYS A 196 53.99 8.04 -27.61
CA LYS A 196 53.49 9.42 -27.74
C LYS A 196 52.55 9.79 -26.58
N GLU A 197 52.99 10.79 -25.81
CA GLU A 197 52.26 11.47 -24.75
C GLU A 197 50.89 11.97 -25.24
N ARG A 198 49.84 11.78 -24.42
CA ARG A 198 48.52 12.38 -24.66
C ARG A 198 48.00 13.03 -23.39
N ASN A 199 47.80 14.34 -23.50
CA ASN A 199 47.15 15.24 -22.54
C ASN A 199 45.88 14.63 -21.94
N GLN A 200 45.76 14.72 -20.62
CA GLN A 200 44.58 14.35 -19.85
C GLN A 200 43.40 15.27 -20.19
N LYS A 201 42.38 14.71 -20.83
CA LYS A 201 41.05 15.30 -20.99
C LYS A 201 40.20 14.83 -19.80
N ALA A 202 39.51 15.75 -19.13
CA ALA A 202 38.57 15.43 -18.04
C ALA A 202 37.51 14.41 -18.52
N PRO A 203 37.06 13.47 -17.66
CA PRO A 203 36.06 12.48 -18.05
C PRO A 203 34.74 13.18 -18.39
N GLU A 204 34.16 12.81 -19.54
CA GLU A 204 32.83 13.24 -19.97
C GLU A 204 31.79 12.80 -18.92
N GLY A 205 30.89 13.71 -18.53
CA GLY A 205 29.86 13.45 -17.52
C GLY A 205 28.92 12.31 -17.92
N PRO A 206 28.19 11.71 -16.96
CA PRO A 206 27.30 10.59 -17.24
C PRO A 206 26.23 11.00 -18.28
N PRO A 207 25.84 10.08 -19.18
CA PRO A 207 24.82 10.37 -20.18
C PRO A 207 23.49 10.73 -19.49
N PRO A 208 22.76 11.76 -19.97
CA PRO A 208 21.49 12.17 -19.37
C PRO A 208 20.47 11.03 -19.44
N GLY A 209 19.88 10.66 -18.30
CA GLY A 209 18.83 9.64 -18.19
C GLY A 209 19.29 8.22 -17.85
N ALA A 210 20.56 7.99 -17.48
CA ALA A 210 21.00 6.71 -16.96
C ALA A 210 20.37 6.39 -15.59
N SER A 211 19.84 5.18 -15.43
CA SER A 211 19.26 4.74 -14.15
C SER A 211 20.33 4.56 -13.08
N PRO A 212 19.99 4.75 -11.78
CA PRO A 212 20.95 4.70 -10.69
C PRO A 212 21.77 3.41 -10.62
N LEU A 213 21.15 2.26 -10.91
CA LEU A 213 21.86 0.99 -10.92
C LEU A 213 22.87 0.87 -12.09
N ARG A 214 22.71 1.58 -13.22
CA ARG A 214 23.72 1.62 -14.32
C ARG A 214 24.91 2.38 -13.85
N LEU A 215 24.63 3.54 -13.26
CA LEU A 215 25.68 4.42 -12.76
C LEU A 215 26.56 3.67 -11.73
N VAL A 216 25.96 2.85 -10.86
CA VAL A 216 26.73 2.00 -9.94
C VAL A 216 27.48 0.89 -10.67
N VAL A 217 26.84 0.13 -11.57
CA VAL A 217 27.48 -1.02 -12.25
C VAL A 217 28.58 -0.59 -13.22
N ASP A 218 28.32 0.42 -14.05
CA ASP A 218 29.29 0.95 -15.01
C ASP A 218 30.41 1.71 -14.28
N GLY A 219 30.07 2.40 -13.19
CA GLY A 219 31.04 2.99 -12.27
C GLY A 219 31.97 1.94 -11.66
N GLU A 220 31.42 0.86 -11.11
CA GLU A 220 32.18 -0.26 -10.50
C GLU A 220 33.14 -0.91 -11.51
N ARG A 221 32.72 -1.08 -12.78
CA ARG A 221 33.60 -1.63 -13.82
C ARG A 221 34.86 -0.79 -14.04
N GLY A 222 34.76 0.52 -13.86
CA GLY A 222 35.88 1.46 -13.95
C GLY A 222 36.63 1.66 -12.62
N ALA A 223 35.99 1.38 -11.48
CA ALA A 223 36.50 1.68 -10.16
C ALA A 223 37.22 0.49 -9.52
N LYS A 224 38.55 0.52 -9.54
CA LYS A 224 39.39 -0.51 -8.92
C LYS A 224 39.65 -0.20 -7.46
N SER A 225 39.92 1.07 -7.17
CA SER A 225 40.40 1.54 -5.88
C SER A 225 39.26 2.09 -5.01
N TRP A 226 39.39 2.06 -3.68
CA TRP A 226 38.32 2.52 -2.78
C TRP A 226 37.92 3.98 -3.04
N ARG A 227 38.90 4.85 -3.37
CA ARG A 227 38.65 6.22 -3.82
C ARG A 227 37.70 6.28 -5.01
N GLU A 228 37.97 5.50 -6.05
CA GLU A 228 37.16 5.47 -7.27
C GLU A 228 35.75 4.97 -6.96
N LYS A 229 35.61 4.00 -6.06
CA LYS A 229 34.30 3.51 -5.60
C LYS A 229 33.52 4.60 -4.83
N LEU A 230 34.18 5.43 -4.03
CA LEU A 230 33.55 6.62 -3.41
C LEU A 230 33.18 7.69 -4.45
N GLU A 231 33.95 7.83 -5.53
CA GLU A 231 33.60 8.72 -6.66
C GLU A 231 32.36 8.21 -7.41
N VAL A 232 32.19 6.90 -7.55
CA VAL A 232 30.97 6.28 -8.10
C VAL A 232 29.77 6.67 -7.23
N VAL A 233 29.87 6.52 -5.90
CA VAL A 233 28.79 6.91 -4.97
C VAL A 233 28.45 8.39 -5.13
N LYS A 234 29.45 9.28 -5.15
CA LYS A 234 29.26 10.71 -5.35
C LYS A 234 28.58 11.03 -6.68
N ALA A 235 29.00 10.38 -7.77
CA ALA A 235 28.42 10.57 -9.10
C ALA A 235 26.95 10.14 -9.14
N VAL A 236 26.62 8.98 -8.57
CA VAL A 236 25.25 8.45 -8.51
C VAL A 236 24.32 9.37 -7.72
N LEU A 237 24.77 9.85 -6.55
CA LEU A 237 23.98 10.76 -5.73
C LEU A 237 23.82 12.13 -6.40
N THR A 238 24.89 12.68 -6.97
CA THR A 238 24.84 13.99 -7.64
C THR A 238 23.95 13.95 -8.88
N ALA A 239 23.94 12.84 -9.64
CA ALA A 239 23.08 12.66 -10.80
C ALA A 239 21.58 12.65 -10.44
N ALA A 240 21.23 12.28 -9.20
CA ALA A 240 19.85 12.34 -8.72
C ALA A 240 19.40 13.75 -8.30
N LEU A 241 20.32 14.72 -8.21
CA LEU A 241 20.05 16.06 -7.71
C LEU A 241 20.03 17.08 -8.85
N LYS A 242 19.02 17.95 -8.86
CA LYS A 242 18.95 19.09 -9.78
C LYS A 242 19.74 20.27 -9.20
N ASP A 243 20.61 20.88 -10.02
CA ASP A 243 21.49 22.00 -9.61
C ASP A 243 22.36 21.71 -8.37
N GLY A 244 22.67 20.43 -8.11
CA GLY A 244 23.45 20.00 -6.94
C GLY A 244 22.76 20.21 -5.59
N LYS A 245 21.44 20.46 -5.57
CA LYS A 245 20.65 20.63 -4.35
C LYS A 245 19.44 19.71 -4.36
N PHE A 246 19.17 19.07 -3.21
CA PHE A 246 17.91 18.37 -3.03
C PHE A 246 16.80 19.37 -2.71
N ARG A 247 15.67 19.25 -3.40
CA ARG A 247 14.42 19.91 -3.03
C ARG A 247 13.32 18.86 -3.07
N TYR A 248 12.60 18.72 -1.97
CA TYR A 248 11.58 17.68 -1.86
C TYR A 248 10.48 17.90 -2.91
N ASN A 249 10.39 16.97 -3.86
CA ASN A 249 9.22 16.77 -4.72
C ASN A 249 9.05 15.27 -4.99
N PRO A 250 7.81 14.77 -5.19
CA PRO A 250 7.56 13.33 -5.26
C PRO A 250 8.39 12.59 -6.32
N GLN A 251 8.48 13.13 -7.54
CA GLN A 251 9.15 12.46 -8.66
C GLN A 251 10.66 12.35 -8.45
N ASP A 252 11.32 13.46 -8.11
CA ASP A 252 12.77 13.48 -7.89
C ASP A 252 13.15 12.73 -6.61
N THR A 253 12.26 12.68 -5.61
CA THR A 253 12.49 11.94 -4.36
C THR A 253 12.56 10.43 -4.60
N VAL A 254 11.72 9.87 -5.48
CA VAL A 254 11.77 8.43 -5.81
C VAL A 254 13.12 8.06 -6.44
N ASN A 255 13.58 8.86 -7.40
CA ASN A 255 14.89 8.63 -8.04
C ASN A 255 16.05 8.77 -7.03
N LEU A 256 15.97 9.73 -6.10
CA LEU A 256 16.97 9.87 -5.05
C LEU A 256 16.97 8.68 -4.08
N ILE A 257 15.80 8.15 -3.72
CA ILE A 257 15.68 6.94 -2.89
C ILE A 257 16.33 5.75 -3.59
N ASP A 258 16.09 5.57 -4.89
CA ASP A 258 16.78 4.54 -5.69
C ASP A 258 18.30 4.70 -5.63
N SER A 259 18.81 5.90 -5.89
CA SER A 259 20.25 6.20 -5.84
C SER A 259 20.86 5.93 -4.47
N LEU A 260 20.23 6.39 -3.40
CA LEU A 260 20.69 6.15 -2.03
C LEU A 260 20.65 4.66 -1.66
N ALA A 261 19.61 3.93 -2.08
CA ALA A 261 19.48 2.50 -1.82
C ALA A 261 20.59 1.69 -2.50
N TYR A 262 20.84 1.92 -3.79
CA TYR A 262 21.94 1.26 -4.48
C TYR A 262 23.31 1.63 -3.91
N CYS A 263 23.53 2.90 -3.53
CA CYS A 263 24.77 3.31 -2.86
C CYS A 263 24.97 2.61 -1.51
N SER A 264 23.91 2.53 -0.70
CA SER A 264 23.94 1.83 0.60
C SER A 264 24.27 0.34 0.44
N ILE A 265 23.60 -0.36 -0.48
CA ILE A 265 23.85 -1.77 -0.77
C ILE A 265 25.28 -1.98 -1.28
N TYR A 266 25.72 -1.16 -2.23
CA TYR A 266 27.05 -1.22 -2.82
C TYR A 266 28.16 -1.03 -1.78
N LEU A 267 28.06 0.00 -0.94
CA LEU A 267 29.03 0.27 0.14
C LEU A 267 29.04 -0.85 1.19
N ARG A 268 27.89 -1.47 1.48
CA ARG A 268 27.83 -2.61 2.39
C ARG A 268 28.54 -3.84 1.84
N PHE A 269 28.37 -4.16 0.55
CA PHE A 269 29.10 -5.28 -0.07
C PHE A 269 30.61 -5.01 -0.17
N ILE A 270 31.04 -3.75 -0.35
CA ILE A 270 32.47 -3.38 -0.22
C ILE A 270 32.95 -3.64 1.20
N SER A 271 32.22 -3.17 2.20
CA SER A 271 32.59 -3.30 3.62
C SER A 271 32.64 -4.77 4.09
N GLN A 272 31.79 -5.63 3.53
CA GLN A 272 31.78 -7.07 3.78
C GLN A 272 32.89 -7.83 3.03
N GLY A 273 33.57 -7.18 2.08
CA GLY A 273 34.59 -7.79 1.23
C GLY A 273 34.05 -8.62 0.06
N ASP A 274 32.73 -8.60 -0.18
CA ASP A 274 32.09 -9.22 -1.35
C ASP A 274 32.45 -8.46 -2.65
N ILE A 275 32.74 -7.16 -2.55
CA ILE A 275 33.33 -6.34 -3.61
C ILE A 275 34.75 -5.94 -3.18
N VAL A 276 35.74 -6.35 -3.97
CA VAL A 276 37.16 -6.17 -3.63
C VAL A 276 37.66 -4.79 -4.08
N CYS A 277 38.42 -4.12 -3.21
CA CYS A 277 39.23 -2.96 -3.55
C CYS A 277 40.65 -3.40 -3.95
N THR A 278 41.15 -2.88 -5.07
CA THR A 278 42.47 -3.21 -5.61
C THR A 278 43.22 -1.94 -6.01
N GLU A 279 44.55 -2.02 -6.08
CA GLU A 279 45.36 -0.86 -6.48
C GLU A 279 45.11 -0.47 -7.95
N ASP A 280 44.94 0.82 -8.22
CA ASP A 280 44.77 1.39 -9.56
C ASP A 280 46.11 1.85 -10.20
N GLY A 281 47.23 1.61 -9.52
CA GLY A 281 48.59 1.99 -9.96
C GLY A 281 48.88 3.49 -9.88
N ARG A 282 47.90 4.33 -9.54
CA ARG A 282 48.04 5.79 -9.41
C ARG A 282 48.40 6.16 -7.96
N HIS A 283 48.97 7.35 -7.77
CA HIS A 283 49.44 7.81 -6.46
C HIS A 283 48.45 8.78 -5.81
N PHE A 284 47.39 8.27 -5.19
CA PHE A 284 46.41 9.08 -4.47
C PHE A 284 46.53 8.89 -2.95
N ARG A 285 46.99 9.94 -2.28
CA ARG A 285 47.11 9.97 -0.82
C ARG A 285 45.73 9.88 -0.14
N PRO A 286 45.64 9.37 1.10
CA PRO A 286 44.40 9.27 1.87
C PRO A 286 43.57 10.57 1.97
N ASN A 287 44.19 11.75 1.85
CA ASN A 287 43.50 13.04 1.86
C ASN A 287 42.46 13.22 0.75
N HIS A 288 42.61 12.54 -0.38
CA HIS A 288 41.60 12.57 -1.45
C HIS A 288 40.31 11.86 -1.02
N HIS A 289 40.43 10.74 -0.32
CA HIS A 289 39.29 9.99 0.24
C HIS A 289 38.59 10.83 1.32
N ALA A 290 39.37 11.45 2.19
CA ALA A 290 38.87 12.35 3.23
C ALA A 290 38.08 13.53 2.63
N ASN A 291 38.60 14.18 1.58
CA ASN A 291 37.88 15.28 0.93
C ASN A 291 36.59 14.82 0.23
N LEU A 292 36.60 13.67 -0.44
CA LEU A 292 35.38 13.08 -1.03
C LEU A 292 34.33 12.75 0.04
N SER A 293 34.77 12.18 1.17
CA SER A 293 33.93 11.88 2.32
C SER A 293 33.28 13.14 2.90
N ARG A 294 34.04 14.24 3.02
CA ARG A 294 33.52 15.53 3.47
C ARG A 294 32.38 16.01 2.57
N GLU A 295 32.55 15.94 1.26
CA GLU A 295 31.50 16.35 0.31
C GLU A 295 30.25 15.48 0.39
N LEU A 296 30.43 14.15 0.49
CA LEU A 296 29.32 13.21 0.68
C LEU A 296 28.59 13.44 2.01
N CYS A 297 29.32 13.69 3.09
CA CYS A 297 28.74 14.00 4.41
C CYS A 297 27.84 15.24 4.35
N VAL A 298 28.29 16.31 3.69
CA VAL A 298 27.46 17.52 3.49
C VAL A 298 26.19 17.20 2.70
N LEU A 299 26.31 16.37 1.65
CA LEU A 299 25.17 15.99 0.82
C LEU A 299 24.13 15.19 1.60
N LEU A 300 24.56 14.19 2.37
CA LEU A 300 23.68 13.35 3.18
C LEU A 300 22.94 14.17 4.23
N GLU A 301 23.63 15.09 4.92
CA GLU A 301 23.00 15.92 5.93
C GLU A 301 22.01 16.94 5.32
N GLN A 302 22.28 17.47 4.12
CA GLN A 302 21.29 18.29 3.40
C GLN A 302 20.01 17.51 3.07
N ILE A 303 20.13 16.25 2.63
CA ILE A 303 18.99 15.37 2.37
C ILE A 303 18.20 15.13 3.67
N MET A 304 18.90 14.81 4.77
CA MET A 304 18.27 14.58 6.07
C MET A 304 17.55 15.82 6.61
N GLN A 305 18.13 17.02 6.43
CA GLN A 305 17.52 18.29 6.83
C GLN A 305 16.25 18.60 6.05
N GLU A 306 16.24 18.40 4.73
CA GLU A 306 15.02 18.60 3.92
C GLU A 306 13.92 17.59 4.26
N ALA A 307 14.30 16.36 4.62
CA ALA A 307 13.36 15.38 5.11
C ALA A 307 12.83 15.73 6.52
N ALA A 308 13.57 16.47 7.37
CA ALA A 308 13.30 16.62 8.80
C ALA A 308 11.92 17.21 9.16
N SER A 309 11.32 18.02 8.29
CA SER A 309 10.00 18.62 8.55
C SER A 309 8.81 17.69 8.27
N ARG A 310 9.03 16.58 7.57
CA ARG A 310 7.97 15.70 7.05
C ARG A 310 7.85 14.40 7.86
N ASP A 311 6.65 13.85 7.94
CA ASP A 311 6.40 12.57 8.61
C ASP A 311 5.65 11.65 7.64
N ASP A 312 6.35 11.23 6.59
CA ASP A 312 5.82 10.36 5.54
C ASP A 312 6.84 9.29 5.12
N VAL A 313 6.35 8.22 4.50
CA VAL A 313 7.14 7.03 4.12
C VAL A 313 8.39 7.37 3.29
N MET A 314 8.32 8.40 2.43
CA MET A 314 9.46 8.79 1.59
C MET A 314 10.53 9.51 2.43
N ALA A 315 10.11 10.37 3.36
CA ALA A 315 11.03 11.00 4.32
C ALA A 315 11.70 9.94 5.23
N ASP A 316 10.96 8.92 5.65
CA ASP A 316 11.50 7.80 6.43
C ASP A 316 12.55 7.01 5.63
N ALA A 317 12.26 6.69 4.37
CA ALA A 317 13.20 6.04 3.45
C ALA A 317 14.52 6.83 3.30
N LEU A 318 14.43 8.15 3.06
CA LEU A 318 15.61 9.01 2.93
C LEU A 318 16.49 8.98 4.20
N ARG A 319 15.88 9.02 5.39
CA ARG A 319 16.62 8.96 6.67
C ARG A 319 17.28 7.62 6.87
N ILE A 320 16.56 6.52 6.65
CA ILE A 320 17.10 5.15 6.76
C ILE A 320 18.32 5.00 5.87
N LEU A 321 18.20 5.40 4.60
CA LEU A 321 19.27 5.22 3.62
C LEU A 321 20.47 6.14 3.87
N ALA A 322 20.25 7.42 4.17
CA ALA A 322 21.35 8.35 4.47
C ALA A 322 22.15 7.90 5.70
N ARG A 323 21.46 7.49 6.77
CA ARG A 323 22.10 6.92 7.98
C ARG A 323 22.89 5.66 7.67
N SER A 324 22.40 4.80 6.77
CA SER A 324 23.10 3.56 6.40
C SER A 324 24.40 3.76 5.61
N ILE A 325 24.55 4.90 4.92
CA ILE A 325 25.75 5.23 4.14
C ILE A 325 26.85 5.81 5.03
N ALA A 326 26.48 6.65 6.02
CA ALA A 326 27.43 7.43 6.81
C ALA A 326 28.59 6.62 7.44
N PRO A 327 28.37 5.42 8.02
CA PRO A 327 29.46 4.62 8.60
C PRO A 327 30.51 4.14 7.61
N SER A 328 30.20 4.08 6.32
CA SER A 328 31.14 3.61 5.27
C SER A 328 32.08 4.70 4.76
N LEU A 329 31.92 5.94 5.22
CA LEU A 329 32.70 7.09 4.76
C LEU A 329 33.94 7.31 5.65
N PRO A 330 35.13 7.59 5.09
CA PRO A 330 36.35 7.84 5.87
C PRO A 330 36.22 9.10 6.74
N SER A 331 37.00 9.16 7.81
CA SER A 331 37.22 10.37 8.58
C SER A 331 37.96 11.42 7.76
N PHE A 332 37.57 12.68 7.94
CA PHE A 332 38.21 13.83 7.32
C PHE A 332 38.67 14.88 8.33
N SER A 333 39.09 14.40 9.50
CA SER A 333 39.79 15.20 10.50
C SER A 333 41.05 15.88 9.92
N ALA A 334 41.55 16.90 10.61
CA ALA A 334 42.69 17.69 10.16
C ALA A 334 43.94 16.83 9.80
N PRO A 335 44.32 15.78 10.56
CA PRO A 335 45.43 14.91 10.19
C PRO A 335 45.25 14.18 8.85
N PHE A 336 44.03 13.79 8.51
CA PHE A 336 43.75 13.01 7.30
C PHE A 336 43.58 13.87 6.05
N THR A 337 43.29 15.15 6.21
CA THR A 337 43.15 16.11 5.10
C THR A 337 44.44 16.85 4.77
N ALA A 338 45.47 16.69 5.60
CA ALA A 338 46.83 17.18 5.34
C ALA A 338 47.43 16.59 4.03
N ALA A 339 48.43 17.27 3.47
CA ALA A 339 49.07 16.84 2.22
C ALA A 339 49.78 15.47 2.32
N GLN A 340 50.24 15.09 3.53
CA GLN A 340 50.89 13.82 3.81
C GLN A 340 50.28 13.17 5.07
N PRO A 341 49.15 12.46 4.94
CA PRO A 341 48.53 11.73 6.04
C PRO A 341 49.15 10.34 6.21
N LEU A 342 48.94 9.71 7.39
CA LEU A 342 49.40 8.35 7.72
C LEU A 342 50.90 8.11 7.49
N THR A 343 51.75 9.09 7.83
CA THR A 343 53.21 9.00 7.58
C THR A 343 53.95 8.04 8.51
N ARG A 344 53.36 7.66 9.65
CA ARG A 344 53.98 6.77 10.66
C ARG A 344 54.39 5.42 10.07
N ILE A 345 53.59 4.86 9.16
CA ILE A 345 53.89 3.57 8.52
C ILE A 345 55.20 3.60 7.71
N ARG A 346 55.57 4.77 7.16
CA ARG A 346 56.86 4.95 6.49
C ARG A 346 57.99 4.77 7.48
N ASP A 347 57.90 5.40 8.64
CA ASP A 347 58.99 5.39 9.62
C ASP A 347 59.13 3.99 10.24
N ILE A 348 58.01 3.32 10.53
CA ILE A 348 57.95 1.90 10.93
C ILE A 348 58.62 0.99 9.90
N ALA A 349 58.31 1.15 8.62
CA ALA A 349 58.87 0.33 7.55
C ALA A 349 60.35 0.61 7.24
N HIS A 350 60.96 1.68 7.80
CA HIS A 350 62.38 1.99 7.62
C HIS A 350 63.25 1.65 8.84
N ARG A 351 62.65 1.17 9.93
CA ARG A 351 63.33 0.70 11.14
C ARG A 351 64.43 -0.34 10.83
N ASN A 352 65.51 -0.29 11.61
CA ASN A 352 66.68 -1.18 11.47
C ASN A 352 66.69 -2.29 12.54
N ASP A 353 65.83 -2.18 13.56
CA ASP A 353 65.70 -3.09 14.69
C ASP A 353 64.66 -4.21 14.47
N ILE A 354 64.12 -4.34 13.25
CA ILE A 354 63.17 -5.39 12.86
C ILE A 354 63.74 -6.29 11.75
N PRO A 355 63.34 -7.58 11.67
CA PRO A 355 63.75 -8.51 10.62
C PRO A 355 63.48 -7.97 9.20
N SER A 356 64.38 -8.24 8.25
CA SER A 356 64.32 -7.70 6.89
C SER A 356 63.15 -8.24 6.06
N ASP A 357 62.74 -9.48 6.33
CA ASP A 357 61.54 -10.12 5.80
C ASP A 357 60.26 -9.38 6.24
N LEU A 358 60.13 -9.09 7.54
CA LEU A 358 59.00 -8.31 8.08
C LEU A 358 59.00 -6.87 7.54
N LYS A 359 60.18 -6.25 7.42
CA LYS A 359 60.34 -4.91 6.85
C LYS A 359 59.79 -4.85 5.42
N ASN A 360 60.12 -5.84 4.60
CA ASN A 360 59.61 -5.95 3.23
C ASN A 360 58.10 -6.24 3.21
N GLU A 361 57.62 -7.11 4.09
CA GLU A 361 56.19 -7.42 4.25
C GLU A 361 55.38 -6.14 4.56
N ILE A 362 55.76 -5.36 5.58
CA ILE A 362 55.08 -4.10 5.94
C ILE A 362 55.14 -3.09 4.80
N LYS A 363 56.30 -2.98 4.13
CA LYS A 363 56.48 -2.05 3.01
C LYS A 363 55.54 -2.37 1.85
N HIS A 364 55.40 -3.63 1.47
CA HIS A 364 54.60 -4.04 0.32
C HIS A 364 53.11 -4.22 0.66
N ALA A 365 52.78 -4.76 1.83
CA ALA A 365 51.40 -5.03 2.22
C ALA A 365 50.64 -3.80 2.72
N LEU A 366 51.33 -2.80 3.30
CA LEU A 366 50.69 -1.62 3.89
C LEU A 366 51.26 -0.31 3.34
N GLN A 367 52.57 -0.04 3.52
CA GLN A 367 53.13 1.30 3.22
C GLN A 367 52.91 1.72 1.76
N ASN A 368 53.25 0.86 0.81
CA ASN A 368 53.11 1.14 -0.61
C ASN A 368 51.63 1.25 -1.02
N LYS A 369 50.78 0.40 -0.46
CA LYS A 369 49.33 0.40 -0.68
C LYS A 369 48.70 1.71 -0.22
N LEU A 370 48.87 2.07 1.05
CA LEU A 370 48.29 3.27 1.66
C LEU A 370 48.76 4.58 1.00
N HIS A 371 49.98 4.61 0.45
CA HIS A 371 50.48 5.76 -0.32
C HIS A 371 49.92 5.86 -1.75
N ARG A 372 49.29 4.79 -2.26
CA ARG A 372 48.69 4.70 -3.60
C ARG A 372 47.17 4.80 -3.54
N CYS A 373 46.54 3.95 -2.73
CA CYS A 373 45.13 3.99 -2.36
C CYS A 373 44.93 3.19 -1.08
N ALA A 374 44.38 3.84 -0.04
CA ALA A 374 43.96 3.15 1.17
C ALA A 374 42.62 2.45 0.91
N GLY A 375 42.45 1.23 1.41
CA GLY A 375 41.21 0.48 1.33
C GLY A 375 40.85 -0.20 2.65
N PRO A 376 39.57 -0.53 2.92
CA PRO A 376 39.16 -1.21 4.15
C PRO A 376 39.92 -2.50 4.44
N GLU A 377 40.43 -3.19 3.41
CA GLU A 377 41.25 -4.39 3.54
C GLU A 377 42.62 -4.14 4.21
N ASP A 378 43.11 -2.90 4.20
CA ASP A 378 44.36 -2.52 4.86
C ASP A 378 44.20 -2.59 6.38
N LEU A 379 43.00 -2.32 6.90
CA LEU A 379 42.70 -2.46 8.32
C LEU A 379 42.79 -3.92 8.78
N VAL A 380 42.21 -4.83 7.98
CA VAL A 380 42.28 -6.29 8.22
C VAL A 380 43.73 -6.79 8.15
N THR A 381 44.51 -6.25 7.20
CA THR A 381 45.92 -6.62 7.03
C THR A 381 46.76 -6.15 8.22
N ALA A 382 46.56 -4.92 8.68
CA ALA A 382 47.25 -4.37 9.84
C ALA A 382 46.88 -5.13 11.14
N GLU A 383 45.61 -5.49 11.32
CA GLU A 383 45.16 -6.27 12.48
C GLU A 383 45.83 -7.65 12.53
N LYS A 384 45.90 -8.37 11.41
CA LYS A 384 46.59 -9.67 11.33
C LYS A 384 48.07 -9.58 11.71
N LEU A 385 48.74 -8.51 11.28
CA LEU A 385 50.14 -8.26 11.67
C LEU A 385 50.26 -7.98 13.16
N LEU A 386 49.36 -7.18 13.73
CA LEU A 386 49.35 -6.89 15.16
C LEU A 386 49.10 -8.14 16.02
N GLN A 387 48.12 -8.98 15.64
CA GLN A 387 47.87 -10.27 16.29
C GLN A 387 49.09 -11.21 16.21
N ARG A 388 49.80 -11.22 15.08
CA ARG A 388 51.07 -11.95 14.93
C ARG A 388 52.15 -11.43 15.88
N PHE A 389 52.24 -10.12 16.08
CA PHE A 389 53.23 -9.53 17.00
C PHE A 389 52.93 -9.90 18.45
N HIS A 390 51.67 -9.84 18.88
CA HIS A 390 51.24 -10.22 20.23
C HIS A 390 51.37 -11.73 20.52
N SER A 391 51.14 -12.58 19.51
CA SER A 391 51.25 -14.04 19.66
C SER A 391 52.69 -14.58 19.66
N THR A 392 53.70 -13.72 19.40
CA THR A 392 55.12 -14.08 19.51
C THR A 392 55.89 -13.17 20.49
N PRO A 393 55.70 -13.35 21.81
CA PRO A 393 56.32 -12.51 22.83
C PRO A 393 57.86 -12.54 22.73
N GLY A 394 58.51 -11.37 22.79
CA GLY A 394 59.97 -11.23 22.80
C GLY A 394 60.67 -11.32 21.43
N ARG A 395 59.94 -11.64 20.35
CA ARG A 395 60.51 -11.71 18.97
C ARG A 395 60.73 -10.33 18.34
N TYR A 396 59.95 -9.33 18.76
CA TYR A 396 59.97 -7.97 18.22
C TYR A 396 60.20 -6.95 19.34
N PRO A 397 60.90 -5.82 19.08
CA PRO A 397 61.09 -4.77 20.08
C PRO A 397 59.77 -4.20 20.57
N HIS A 398 59.63 -3.98 21.88
CA HIS A 398 58.41 -3.41 22.47
C HIS A 398 58.05 -2.04 21.87
N GLU A 399 59.05 -1.17 21.69
CA GLU A 399 58.92 0.14 21.04
C GLU A 399 58.35 0.06 19.61
N PHE A 400 58.67 -1.00 18.86
CA PHE A 400 58.11 -1.22 17.52
C PHE A 400 56.63 -1.60 17.61
N ILE A 401 56.27 -2.49 18.54
CA ILE A 401 54.88 -2.92 18.74
C ILE A 401 54.01 -1.74 19.12
N VAL A 402 54.44 -0.90 20.07
CA VAL A 402 53.71 0.31 20.50
C VAL A 402 53.54 1.30 19.35
N GLU A 403 54.57 1.52 18.53
CA GLU A 403 54.44 2.39 17.36
C GLU A 403 53.50 1.81 16.29
N PHE A 404 53.49 0.49 16.11
CA PHE A 404 52.54 -0.18 15.20
C PHE A 404 51.10 -0.14 15.73
N GLU A 405 50.89 -0.27 17.04
CA GLU A 405 49.58 -0.08 17.69
C GLU A 405 49.05 1.34 17.44
N ARG A 406 49.89 2.37 17.64
CA ARG A 406 49.52 3.76 17.32
C ARG A 406 49.17 3.95 15.84
N PHE A 407 49.91 3.33 14.94
CA PHE A 407 49.59 3.35 13.51
C PHE A 407 48.26 2.65 13.20
N TYR A 408 48.00 1.50 13.83
CA TYR A 408 46.74 0.78 13.68
C TYR A 408 45.55 1.61 14.18
N ASP A 409 45.71 2.32 15.30
CA ASP A 409 44.69 3.25 15.81
C ASP A 409 44.46 4.45 14.87
N GLU A 410 45.52 5.02 14.27
CA GLU A 410 45.40 6.04 13.23
C GLU A 410 44.60 5.51 12.02
N LEU A 411 44.83 4.26 11.62
CA LEU A 411 44.12 3.61 10.52
C LEU A 411 42.65 3.34 10.87
N ARG A 412 42.36 2.87 12.09
CA ARG A 412 40.99 2.71 12.60
C ARG A 412 40.22 4.01 12.58
N ARG A 413 40.84 5.11 13.06
CA ARG A 413 40.25 6.45 13.00
C ARG A 413 39.98 6.90 11.58
N PHE A 414 40.89 6.64 10.64
CA PHE A 414 40.68 7.00 9.23
C PHE A 414 39.47 6.29 8.61
N PHE A 415 39.22 5.03 8.93
CA PHE A 415 38.04 4.28 8.47
C PHE A 415 36.81 4.41 9.38
N ASN A 416 36.81 5.32 10.35
CA ASN A 416 35.74 5.48 11.34
C ASN A 416 35.40 4.21 12.14
N ALA A 417 36.38 3.32 12.33
CA ALA A 417 36.26 2.04 13.04
C ALA A 417 36.63 2.12 14.54
N THR A 418 36.46 3.28 15.15
CA THR A 418 36.61 3.48 16.61
C THR A 418 35.34 3.09 17.35
N ASP A 419 35.48 2.63 18.60
CA ASP A 419 34.34 2.36 19.47
C ASP A 419 33.62 3.64 19.90
N LEU A 420 32.41 3.45 20.45
CA LEU A 420 31.54 4.53 20.88
C LEU A 420 32.16 5.30 22.05
N GLU A 421 32.72 4.60 23.03
CA GLU A 421 33.28 5.17 24.26
C GLU A 421 34.38 6.19 23.95
N THR A 422 35.37 5.79 23.15
CA THR A 422 36.46 6.67 22.69
C THR A 422 35.91 7.90 21.96
N ARG A 423 34.91 7.71 21.10
CA ARG A 423 34.30 8.79 20.33
C ARG A 423 33.54 9.77 21.23
N LEU A 424 32.80 9.28 22.22
CA LEU A 424 32.09 10.11 23.18
C LEU A 424 33.05 10.89 24.08
N GLU A 425 34.16 10.28 24.51
CA GLU A 425 35.20 10.97 25.28
C GLU A 425 35.84 12.12 24.49
N GLU A 426 36.09 11.93 23.18
CA GLU A 426 36.61 12.97 22.30
C GLU A 426 35.58 14.11 22.10
N LEU A 427 34.30 13.78 21.89
CA LEU A 427 33.21 14.76 21.79
C LEU A 427 32.99 15.54 23.10
N CYS A 428 33.16 14.89 24.25
CA CYS A 428 33.04 15.52 25.57
C CYS A 428 34.05 16.68 25.77
N GLN A 429 35.21 16.61 25.11
CA GLN A 429 36.26 17.64 25.22
C GLN A 429 35.99 18.87 24.34
N GLN A 430 35.04 18.78 23.39
CA GLN A 430 34.90 19.74 22.30
C GLN A 430 33.57 20.52 22.29
N GLU A 431 32.60 20.21 23.16
CA GLU A 431 31.23 20.74 23.03
C GLU A 431 30.50 21.14 24.34
N ASN A 432 29.31 21.74 24.12
CA ASN A 432 28.22 22.10 25.01
C ASN A 432 28.20 21.38 26.38
N PRO A 433 28.17 22.12 27.51
CA PRO A 433 28.22 21.54 28.86
C PRO A 433 27.10 20.54 29.14
N ARG A 434 25.93 20.70 28.49
CA ARG A 434 24.82 19.76 28.63
C ARG A 434 25.08 18.42 27.93
N ALA A 435 25.73 18.44 26.77
CA ALA A 435 26.09 17.21 26.06
C ALA A 435 27.20 16.46 26.82
N ALA A 436 28.20 17.19 27.34
CA ALA A 436 29.26 16.61 28.18
C ALA A 436 28.71 15.91 29.44
N GLU A 437 27.73 16.52 30.12
CA GLU A 437 27.07 15.89 31.27
C GLU A 437 26.33 14.58 30.89
N LEU A 438 25.59 14.59 29.78
CA LEU A 438 24.88 13.41 29.29
C LEU A 438 25.85 12.30 28.86
N ILE A 439 26.98 12.65 28.24
CA ILE A 439 28.04 11.71 27.88
C ILE A 439 28.61 11.04 29.13
N ALA A 440 29.01 11.83 30.14
CA ALA A 440 29.56 11.29 31.39
C ALA A 440 28.57 10.35 32.09
N ARG A 441 27.29 10.74 32.16
CA ARG A 441 26.22 9.91 32.71
C ARG A 441 26.01 8.63 31.92
N PHE A 442 26.09 8.69 30.59
CA PHE A 442 25.96 7.51 29.73
C PHE A 442 27.11 6.53 29.96
N LEU A 443 28.35 7.00 29.93
CA LEU A 443 29.54 6.15 30.14
C LEU A 443 29.51 5.47 31.52
N GLU A 444 29.14 6.20 32.56
CA GLU A 444 28.97 5.65 33.92
C GLU A 444 27.86 4.58 33.97
N SER A 445 26.72 4.86 33.33
CA SER A 445 25.59 3.92 33.29
C SER A 445 25.91 2.68 32.47
N LYS A 446 26.59 2.84 31.33
CA LYS A 446 27.01 1.75 30.44
C LYS A 446 27.99 0.81 31.13
N ALA A 447 28.99 1.34 31.84
CA ALA A 447 29.92 0.54 32.62
C ALA A 447 29.21 -0.36 33.66
N ARG A 448 28.07 0.09 34.21
CA ARG A 448 27.25 -0.69 35.15
C ARG A 448 26.38 -1.74 34.46
N SER A 449 25.92 -1.50 33.24
CA SER A 449 25.10 -2.45 32.48
C SER A 449 25.92 -3.48 31.72
N ASP A 450 27.19 -3.21 31.41
CA ASP A 450 28.10 -4.18 30.77
C ASP A 450 28.42 -5.40 31.65
N ASP A 451 28.14 -5.34 32.96
CA ASP A 451 28.13 -6.52 33.85
C ASP A 451 27.16 -7.58 33.29
N PRO A 452 27.61 -8.82 33.01
CA PRO A 452 26.74 -9.90 32.56
C PRO A 452 25.57 -10.20 33.52
N ASN A 453 25.74 -9.89 34.81
CA ASN A 453 24.72 -10.04 35.84
C ASN A 453 23.91 -8.76 36.08
N ALA A 454 24.03 -7.76 35.21
CA ALA A 454 23.23 -6.54 35.30
C ALA A 454 21.74 -6.88 35.24
N GLY A 455 21.03 -6.58 36.32
CA GLY A 455 19.59 -6.71 36.39
C GLY A 455 18.88 -5.72 35.44
N LEU A 456 17.62 -6.02 35.15
CA LEU A 456 16.79 -5.29 34.21
C LEU A 456 16.73 -3.78 34.48
N THR A 457 16.60 -3.36 35.74
CA THR A 457 16.59 -1.93 36.11
C THR A 457 17.82 -1.19 35.64
N LYS A 458 19.02 -1.81 35.73
CA LYS A 458 20.26 -1.19 35.24
C LYS A 458 20.22 -1.02 33.72
N LEU A 459 19.74 -2.04 33.00
CA LEU A 459 19.62 -2.00 31.54
C LEU A 459 18.66 -0.88 31.09
N LEU A 460 17.50 -0.75 31.73
CA LEU A 460 16.51 0.30 31.41
C LEU A 460 17.02 1.70 31.75
N VAL A 461 17.73 1.87 32.86
CA VAL A 461 18.38 3.15 33.19
C VAL A 461 19.43 3.52 32.14
N THR A 462 20.27 2.57 31.70
CA THR A 462 21.22 2.82 30.60
C THR A 462 20.49 3.16 29.30
N LEU A 463 19.41 2.44 28.97
CA LEU A 463 18.61 2.71 27.76
C LEU A 463 17.97 4.10 27.80
N SER A 464 17.45 4.54 28.95
CA SER A 464 16.92 5.89 29.13
C SER A 464 17.97 6.96 28.91
N VAL A 465 19.16 6.80 29.50
CA VAL A 465 20.26 7.77 29.32
C VAL A 465 20.78 7.75 27.86
N CYS A 466 20.76 6.58 27.21
CA CYS A 466 21.07 6.43 25.78
C CYS A 466 20.09 7.24 24.91
N VAL A 467 18.78 7.13 25.17
CA VAL A 467 17.73 7.88 24.47
C VAL A 467 17.91 9.39 24.68
N ASP A 468 18.19 9.84 25.90
CA ASP A 468 18.44 11.26 26.20
C ASP A 468 19.65 11.81 25.43
N LEU A 469 20.76 11.05 25.41
CA LEU A 469 21.98 11.45 24.71
C LEU A 469 21.75 11.50 23.19
N ARG A 470 21.09 10.49 22.60
CA ARG A 470 20.72 10.48 21.17
C ARG A 470 19.81 11.63 20.80
N ALA A 471 18.83 11.95 21.64
CA ALA A 471 17.94 13.09 21.43
C ALA A 471 18.73 14.41 21.43
N SER A 472 19.71 14.57 22.33
CA SER A 472 20.59 15.74 22.38
C SER A 472 21.40 15.87 21.08
N PHE A 473 22.06 14.81 20.61
CA PHE A 473 22.82 14.86 19.36
C PHE A 473 21.92 15.16 18.15
N THR A 474 20.75 14.53 18.08
CA THR A 474 19.81 14.77 16.98
C THR A 474 19.30 16.21 16.96
N CYS A 475 19.07 16.83 18.13
CA CYS A 475 18.74 18.26 18.22
C CYS A 475 19.89 19.13 17.69
N GLN A 476 21.13 18.87 18.13
CA GLN A 476 22.31 19.62 17.68
C GLN A 476 22.54 19.48 16.17
N LEU A 477 22.40 18.27 15.62
CA LEU A 477 22.51 18.00 14.18
C LEU A 477 21.44 18.74 13.36
N ARG A 478 20.22 18.85 13.89
CA ARG A 478 19.15 19.64 13.24
C ARG A 478 19.43 21.15 13.27
N ASP A 479 19.91 21.65 14.41
CA ASP A 479 20.15 23.08 14.61
C ASP A 479 21.43 23.55 13.89
N SER A 480 22.31 22.62 13.50
CA SER A 480 23.54 22.85 12.71
C SER A 480 23.30 23.23 11.23
N ALA A 481 22.04 23.39 10.81
CA ALA A 481 21.65 23.72 9.44
C ALA A 481 22.15 25.09 8.94
N ALA A 482 22.46 26.03 9.84
CA ALA A 482 23.02 27.34 9.49
C ALA A 482 24.56 27.36 9.39
N THR A 483 25.23 26.29 9.81
CA THR A 483 26.67 26.30 10.12
C THR A 483 27.54 25.50 9.14
N THR A 484 26.94 24.80 8.18
CA THR A 484 27.60 24.06 7.09
C THR A 484 28.47 24.92 6.17
N HIS A 485 28.44 26.25 6.32
CA HIS A 485 29.31 27.17 5.60
C HIS A 485 30.56 27.63 6.39
N HIS A 486 30.61 27.56 7.74
CA HIS A 486 31.71 28.16 8.53
C HIS A 486 32.09 27.48 9.88
N GLN A 487 31.56 26.30 10.26
CA GLN A 487 32.10 25.44 11.35
C GLN A 487 32.33 23.98 10.91
N ASP A 488 33.10 23.21 11.70
CA ASP A 488 33.81 21.99 11.31
C ASP A 488 32.86 20.83 10.96
N VAL A 489 32.63 20.59 9.67
CA VAL A 489 31.85 19.45 9.11
C VAL A 489 32.26 18.11 9.74
N TYR A 490 33.51 18.03 10.25
CA TYR A 490 34.01 16.87 10.96
C TYR A 490 33.22 16.58 12.24
N GLN A 491 32.87 17.61 13.04
CA GLN A 491 32.06 17.43 14.24
C GLN A 491 30.66 16.89 13.92
N VAL A 492 30.09 17.29 12.78
CA VAL A 492 28.81 16.75 12.30
C VAL A 492 28.93 15.27 11.97
N GLN A 493 30.02 14.84 11.33
CA GLN A 493 30.31 13.41 11.08
C GLN A 493 30.44 12.65 12.40
N GLU A 494 31.23 13.16 13.36
CA GLU A 494 31.46 12.51 14.65
C GLU A 494 30.15 12.35 15.45
N MET A 495 29.33 13.40 15.52
CA MET A 495 28.02 13.35 16.18
C MET A 495 27.06 12.37 15.48
N ARG A 496 27.02 12.35 14.14
CA ARG A 496 26.17 11.42 13.38
C ARG A 496 26.57 9.97 13.64
N LEU A 497 27.87 9.68 13.63
CA LEU A 497 28.38 8.33 13.89
C LEU A 497 28.14 7.90 15.35
N ALA A 498 28.37 8.79 16.32
CA ALA A 498 28.03 8.52 17.72
C ALA A 498 26.53 8.25 17.91
N GLU A 499 25.68 9.02 17.23
CA GLU A 499 24.22 8.85 17.28
C GLU A 499 23.74 7.52 16.66
N ILE A 500 24.38 7.04 15.58
CA ILE A 500 24.13 5.72 14.99
C ILE A 500 24.61 4.60 15.93
N LEU A 501 25.82 4.70 16.50
CA LEU A 501 26.35 3.70 17.42
C LEU A 501 25.54 3.59 18.72
N LEU A 502 24.94 4.69 19.18
CA LEU A 502 23.99 4.66 20.30
C LEU A 502 22.70 3.90 19.94
N ASP A 503 22.28 3.89 18.67
CA ASP A 503 21.16 3.06 18.18
C ASP A 503 21.49 1.56 18.32
N ASP A 504 22.73 1.18 18.01
CA ASP A 504 23.24 -0.20 18.18
C ASP A 504 23.32 -0.60 19.65
N VAL A 505 23.73 0.32 20.54
CA VAL A 505 23.69 0.08 21.99
C VAL A 505 22.24 -0.13 22.47
N ALA A 506 21.29 0.67 21.99
CA ALA A 506 19.88 0.49 22.32
C ALA A 506 19.35 -0.88 21.88
N PHE A 507 19.76 -1.38 20.70
CA PHE A 507 19.46 -2.73 20.25
C PHE A 507 19.96 -3.80 21.23
N VAL A 508 21.22 -3.71 21.67
CA VAL A 508 21.82 -4.67 22.61
C VAL A 508 21.13 -4.62 23.97
N LEU A 509 20.83 -3.42 24.50
CA LEU A 509 20.15 -3.25 25.78
C LEU A 509 18.73 -3.83 25.75
N LEU A 510 17.98 -3.61 24.67
CA LEU A 510 16.64 -4.17 24.49
C LEU A 510 16.68 -5.70 24.37
N SER A 511 17.60 -6.25 23.60
CA SER A 511 17.76 -7.70 23.44
C SER A 511 18.09 -8.40 24.77
N ARG A 512 18.98 -7.81 25.59
CA ARG A 512 19.29 -8.32 26.93
C ARG A 512 18.10 -8.19 27.88
N SER A 513 17.38 -7.07 27.83
CA SER A 513 16.17 -6.84 28.64
C SER A 513 15.11 -7.89 28.34
N GLU A 514 14.89 -8.18 27.06
CA GLU A 514 13.99 -9.22 26.59
C GLU A 514 14.33 -10.60 27.15
N THR A 515 15.59 -11.00 27.11
CA THR A 515 16.04 -12.29 27.66
C THR A 515 15.72 -12.40 29.16
N LEU A 516 15.80 -11.30 29.91
CA LEU A 516 15.44 -11.25 31.33
C LEU A 516 13.91 -11.23 31.55
N PHE A 517 13.13 -10.71 30.59
CA PHE A 517 11.67 -10.74 30.63
C PHE A 517 11.12 -12.14 30.42
N GLU A 518 11.65 -12.87 29.42
CA GLU A 518 11.21 -14.24 29.10
C GLU A 518 11.33 -15.22 30.28
N GLN A 519 12.21 -14.94 31.24
CA GLN A 519 12.38 -15.75 32.45
C GLN A 519 11.23 -15.58 33.47
N GLN A 520 10.54 -14.43 33.49
CA GLN A 520 9.48 -14.10 34.44
C GLN A 520 8.40 -13.16 33.83
N PRO A 521 7.65 -13.61 32.81
CA PRO A 521 6.75 -12.74 32.05
C PRO A 521 5.57 -12.19 32.86
N ASP A 522 5.04 -12.95 33.83
CA ASP A 522 3.79 -12.58 34.52
C ASP A 522 3.92 -11.44 35.53
N ASN A 523 5.13 -11.07 35.96
CA ASN A 523 5.38 -10.13 37.06
C ASN A 523 6.14 -8.86 36.65
N ARG A 524 6.39 -8.61 35.36
CA ARG A 524 7.28 -7.52 34.90
C ARG A 524 6.68 -6.63 33.81
N TRP A 525 5.36 -6.42 33.87
CA TRP A 525 4.65 -5.58 32.91
C TRP A 525 5.21 -4.16 32.87
N ALA A 526 5.38 -3.51 34.03
CA ALA A 526 5.84 -2.13 34.10
C ALA A 526 7.17 -1.93 33.37
N GLU A 527 8.15 -2.80 33.65
CA GLU A 527 9.47 -2.71 33.04
C GLU A 527 9.45 -3.07 31.55
N ALA A 528 8.61 -4.03 31.13
CA ALA A 528 8.46 -4.37 29.71
C ALA A 528 7.83 -3.22 28.91
N LEU A 529 6.84 -2.54 29.48
CA LEU A 529 6.21 -1.37 28.87
C LEU A 529 7.16 -0.16 28.85
N GLU A 530 7.99 0.01 29.89
CA GLU A 530 9.06 1.01 29.90
C GLU A 530 10.09 0.73 28.80
N ALA A 531 10.50 -0.53 28.63
CA ALA A 531 11.39 -0.94 27.54
C ALA A 531 10.79 -0.63 26.15
N LEU A 532 9.50 -0.91 25.93
CA LEU A 532 8.79 -0.56 24.70
C LEU A 532 8.73 0.96 24.48
N SER A 533 8.41 1.73 25.52
CA SER A 533 8.38 3.20 25.43
C SER A 533 9.74 3.76 25.03
N LEU A 534 10.82 3.31 25.68
CA LEU A 534 12.19 3.73 25.37
C LEU A 534 12.62 3.29 23.96
N GLY A 535 12.29 2.05 23.56
CA GLY A 535 12.54 1.56 22.21
C GLY A 535 11.83 2.39 21.14
N LEU A 536 10.57 2.77 21.35
CA LEU A 536 9.83 3.63 20.42
C LEU A 536 10.37 5.05 20.38
N GLN A 537 10.80 5.60 21.51
CA GLN A 537 11.50 6.90 21.54
C GLN A 537 12.80 6.84 20.75
N ASN A 538 13.52 5.73 20.82
CA ASN A 538 14.74 5.48 20.07
C ASN A 538 14.47 5.45 18.55
N VAL A 539 13.42 4.75 18.10
CA VAL A 539 12.97 4.76 16.69
C VAL A 539 12.49 6.15 16.24
N ARG A 540 11.78 6.88 17.11
CA ARG A 540 11.34 8.26 16.87
C ARG A 540 12.52 9.19 16.64
N ILE A 541 13.62 9.04 17.39
CA ILE A 541 14.83 9.87 17.25
C ILE A 541 15.51 9.62 15.90
N SER A 542 15.52 8.37 15.41
CA SER A 542 15.95 8.05 14.04
C SER A 542 15.05 8.68 12.95
N GLY A 543 13.91 9.24 13.36
CA GLY A 543 13.02 10.02 12.50
C GLY A 543 12.00 9.18 11.75
N ILE A 544 11.77 7.93 12.14
CA ILE A 544 10.83 7.01 11.49
C ILE A 544 9.46 7.14 12.17
N LYS A 545 8.38 7.36 11.39
CA LYS A 545 7.00 7.49 11.90
C LYS A 545 6.91 8.29 13.21
N ARG A 546 7.46 9.51 13.23
CA ARG A 546 7.81 10.20 14.48
C ARG A 546 6.59 10.46 15.36
N ASP A 547 5.50 10.88 14.75
CA ASP A 547 4.27 11.21 15.48
C ASP A 547 3.62 9.94 16.06
N GLU A 548 3.61 8.83 15.33
CA GLU A 548 3.06 7.55 15.80
C GLU A 548 3.91 6.93 16.91
N CYS A 549 5.25 6.94 16.74
CA CYS A 549 6.16 6.48 17.80
C CYS A 549 6.04 7.33 19.07
N ARG A 550 5.81 8.64 18.95
CA ARG A 550 5.58 9.53 20.10
C ARG A 550 4.31 9.15 20.84
N ALA A 551 3.20 8.96 20.13
CA ALA A 551 1.93 8.58 20.74
C ALA A 551 2.02 7.23 21.46
N LEU A 552 2.53 6.20 20.79
CA LEU A 552 2.70 4.88 21.42
C LEU A 552 3.66 4.91 22.61
N ALA A 553 4.75 5.68 22.54
CA ALA A 553 5.66 5.83 23.67
C ALA A 553 4.98 6.48 24.89
N ASN A 554 4.09 7.47 24.67
CA ASN A 554 3.28 8.08 25.72
C ASN A 554 2.30 7.06 26.31
N GLU A 555 1.60 6.30 25.47
CA GLU A 555 0.67 5.25 25.89
C GLU A 555 1.36 4.20 26.77
N PHE A 556 2.48 3.62 26.32
CA PHE A 556 3.22 2.64 27.11
C PHE A 556 3.83 3.23 28.37
N SER A 557 4.31 4.47 28.33
CA SER A 557 4.81 5.15 29.54
C SER A 557 3.70 5.37 30.57
N SER A 558 2.48 5.71 30.12
CA SER A 558 1.31 5.83 30.99
C SER A 558 0.93 4.48 31.59
N LEU A 559 0.79 3.45 30.75
CA LEU A 559 0.43 2.09 31.15
C LEU A 559 1.47 1.44 32.07
N ALA A 560 2.77 1.75 31.91
CA ALA A 560 3.82 1.26 32.78
C ALA A 560 3.65 1.72 34.25
N ARG A 561 2.97 2.85 34.48
CA ARG A 561 2.70 3.39 35.82
C ARG A 561 1.36 2.91 36.39
N GLN A 562 0.54 2.25 35.58
CA GLN A 562 -0.78 1.75 35.96
C GLN A 562 -0.68 0.32 36.50
N ALA A 563 -1.53 0.00 37.47
CA ALA A 563 -1.72 -1.37 37.93
C ALA A 563 -2.89 -2.04 37.18
N PHE A 564 -2.66 -3.25 36.69
CA PHE A 564 -3.62 -4.01 35.89
C PHE A 564 -4.52 -4.87 36.79
N HIS A 565 -5.77 -4.44 36.97
CA HIS A 565 -6.74 -5.11 37.86
C HIS A 565 -7.95 -5.66 37.12
N SER A 566 -8.34 -5.02 36.02
CA SER A 566 -9.56 -5.31 35.27
C SER A 566 -9.28 -5.90 33.89
N ARG A 567 -10.31 -6.50 33.28
CA ARG A 567 -10.26 -6.93 31.88
C ARG A 567 -9.98 -5.74 30.95
N ASP A 568 -10.58 -4.58 31.22
CA ASP A 568 -10.40 -3.35 30.46
C ASP A 568 -8.94 -2.90 30.42
N ASP A 569 -8.22 -2.95 31.55
CA ASP A 569 -6.80 -2.56 31.61
C ASP A 569 -5.96 -3.38 30.61
N PHE A 570 -6.23 -4.69 30.53
CA PHE A 570 -5.55 -5.59 29.58
C PHE A 570 -6.02 -5.39 28.14
N LEU A 571 -7.28 -5.01 27.91
CA LEU A 571 -7.78 -4.69 26.56
C LEU A 571 -7.20 -3.36 26.03
N ILE A 572 -7.02 -2.35 26.90
CA ILE A 572 -6.32 -1.10 26.55
C ILE A 572 -4.87 -1.42 26.19
N LEU A 573 -4.18 -2.22 27.00
CA LEU A 573 -2.82 -2.62 26.69
C LEU A 573 -2.74 -3.42 25.38
N LYS A 574 -3.66 -4.36 25.14
CA LYS A 574 -3.75 -5.10 23.86
C LYS A 574 -3.89 -4.14 22.68
N ALA A 575 -4.76 -3.13 22.80
CA ALA A 575 -4.97 -2.13 21.75
C ALA A 575 -3.67 -1.40 21.38
N SER A 576 -2.92 -0.89 22.37
CA SER A 576 -1.62 -0.25 22.14
C SER A 576 -0.56 -1.21 21.56
N LEU A 577 -0.54 -2.47 22.01
CA LEU A 577 0.40 -3.49 21.50
C LEU A 577 0.09 -3.89 20.06
N ASP A 578 -1.18 -4.08 19.68
CA ASP A 578 -1.57 -4.37 18.30
C ASP A 578 -1.19 -3.23 17.35
N ARG A 579 -1.38 -1.98 17.79
CA ARG A 579 -0.92 -0.80 17.06
C ARG A 579 0.61 -0.77 16.92
N CYS A 580 1.34 -1.06 17.99
CA CYS A 580 2.80 -1.15 17.96
C CYS A 580 3.32 -2.28 17.05
N ARG A 581 2.65 -3.44 17.03
CA ARG A 581 2.94 -4.54 16.12
C ARG A 581 2.81 -4.09 14.66
N ARG A 582 1.71 -3.43 14.30
CA ARG A 582 1.52 -2.89 12.94
C ARG A 582 2.59 -1.86 12.56
N LEU A 583 3.02 -1.00 13.48
CA LEU A 583 4.14 -0.10 13.24
C LEU A 583 5.43 -0.85 12.90
N CYS A 584 5.71 -1.97 13.57
CA CYS A 584 6.88 -2.80 13.28
C CYS A 584 6.78 -3.54 11.93
N GLU A 585 5.57 -3.96 11.56
CA GLU A 585 5.29 -4.57 10.26
C GLU A 585 5.51 -3.57 9.12
N ASP A 586 4.93 -2.36 9.23
CA ASP A 586 5.11 -1.30 8.24
C ASP A 586 6.60 -0.93 8.05
N PHE A 587 7.40 -0.97 9.12
CA PHE A 587 8.85 -0.77 9.02
C PHE A 587 9.54 -1.91 8.29
N SER A 588 9.16 -3.16 8.57
CA SER A 588 9.71 -4.34 7.90
C SER A 588 9.38 -4.33 6.40
N ASP A 589 8.14 -3.98 6.05
CA ASP A 589 7.69 -3.82 4.67
C ASP A 589 8.46 -2.71 3.95
N LEU A 590 8.73 -1.58 4.63
CA LEU A 590 9.58 -0.51 4.08
C LEU A 590 11.00 -1.00 3.82
N GLN A 591 11.62 -1.73 4.74
CA GLN A 591 12.96 -2.30 4.54
C GLN A 591 12.98 -3.29 3.36
N ILE A 592 11.97 -4.16 3.26
CA ILE A 592 11.83 -5.11 2.16
C ILE A 592 11.71 -4.36 0.83
N ALA A 593 10.87 -3.33 0.77
CA ALA A 593 10.67 -2.51 -0.42
C ALA A 593 11.94 -1.76 -0.82
N LEU A 594 12.70 -1.21 0.14
CA LEU A 594 13.93 -0.49 -0.12
C LEU A 594 15.04 -1.41 -0.64
N PHE A 595 15.22 -2.60 -0.06
CA PHE A 595 16.44 -3.38 -0.28
C PHE A 595 16.28 -4.65 -1.12
N SER A 596 15.16 -5.39 -1.05
CA SER A 596 15.12 -6.78 -1.55
C SER A 596 15.34 -6.89 -3.06
N ASN A 597 14.55 -6.18 -3.86
CA ASN A 597 14.68 -6.21 -5.31
C ASN A 597 15.98 -5.53 -5.78
N ARG A 598 16.42 -4.47 -5.09
CA ARG A 598 17.65 -3.73 -5.44
C ARG A 598 18.92 -4.53 -5.14
N ALA A 599 18.96 -5.26 -4.03
CA ALA A 599 20.07 -6.14 -3.67
C ALA A 599 20.18 -7.31 -4.66
N LEU A 600 19.05 -7.91 -5.04
CA LEU A 600 18.99 -8.95 -6.07
C LEU A 600 19.51 -8.44 -7.42
N ALA A 601 19.03 -7.27 -7.87
CA ALA A 601 19.41 -6.69 -9.15
C ALA A 601 20.91 -6.34 -9.20
N LEU A 602 21.43 -5.65 -8.17
CA LEU A 602 22.84 -5.29 -8.09
C LEU A 602 23.72 -6.53 -7.94
N GLY A 603 23.35 -7.47 -7.08
CA GLY A 603 24.08 -8.70 -6.83
C GLY A 603 24.19 -9.59 -8.08
N HIS A 604 23.13 -9.68 -8.89
CA HIS A 604 23.15 -10.39 -10.16
C HIS A 604 24.11 -9.74 -11.16
N LEU A 605 24.05 -8.42 -11.33
CA LEU A 605 24.88 -7.70 -12.31
C LEU A 605 26.37 -7.66 -11.93
N LEU A 606 26.68 -7.59 -10.63
CA LEU A 606 28.05 -7.62 -10.11
C LEU A 606 28.56 -9.04 -9.80
N LYS A 607 27.73 -10.08 -10.00
CA LYS A 607 28.06 -11.50 -9.74
C LYS A 607 28.48 -11.77 -8.30
N LEU A 608 27.77 -11.18 -7.33
CA LEU A 608 28.04 -11.33 -5.90
C LEU A 608 27.58 -12.71 -5.36
N PRO A 609 28.09 -13.16 -4.20
CA PRO A 609 27.69 -14.42 -3.60
C PRO A 609 26.18 -14.49 -3.33
N SER A 610 25.53 -15.54 -3.85
CA SER A 610 24.06 -15.65 -3.81
C SER A 610 23.46 -15.70 -2.40
N LEU A 611 24.23 -16.21 -1.42
CA LEU A 611 23.80 -16.23 -0.03
C LEU A 611 23.78 -14.80 0.56
N SER A 612 24.88 -14.04 0.41
CA SER A 612 24.99 -12.65 0.88
C SER A 612 23.86 -11.77 0.33
N VAL A 613 23.52 -11.95 -0.94
CA VAL A 613 22.43 -11.21 -1.60
C VAL A 613 21.06 -11.58 -1.03
N ARG A 614 20.75 -12.88 -0.88
CA ARG A 614 19.43 -13.32 -0.38
C ARG A 614 19.15 -12.91 1.06
N ILE A 615 20.18 -12.93 1.92
CA ILE A 615 20.00 -12.60 3.35
C ILE A 615 20.12 -11.11 3.65
N TYR A 616 20.40 -10.25 2.65
CA TYR A 616 20.68 -8.83 2.87
C TYR A 616 19.53 -8.09 3.59
N SER A 617 18.31 -8.19 3.05
CA SER A 617 17.14 -7.51 3.62
C SER A 617 16.81 -8.05 5.01
N GLU A 618 16.85 -9.37 5.15
CA GLU A 618 16.58 -10.06 6.41
C GLU A 618 17.58 -9.67 7.51
N ALA A 619 18.87 -9.60 7.17
CA ALA A 619 19.91 -9.16 8.08
C ALA A 619 19.72 -7.70 8.53
N THR A 620 19.31 -6.83 7.61
CA THR A 620 19.05 -5.41 7.90
C THR A 620 17.84 -5.23 8.83
N ILE A 621 16.79 -6.03 8.63
CA ILE A 621 15.61 -6.03 9.52
C ILE A 621 16.00 -6.54 10.91
N ARG A 622 16.72 -7.67 11.00
CA ARG A 622 17.08 -8.31 12.28
C ARG A 622 18.06 -7.52 13.13
N SER A 623 18.89 -6.66 12.52
CA SER A 623 19.80 -5.78 13.25
C SER A 623 19.14 -4.49 13.74
N SER A 624 17.82 -4.32 13.58
CA SER A 624 17.13 -3.09 13.95
C SER A 624 16.53 -3.13 15.36
N VAL A 625 16.45 -1.97 16.00
CA VAL A 625 15.72 -1.80 17.28
C VAL A 625 14.24 -2.17 17.12
N VAL A 626 13.64 -1.91 15.95
CA VAL A 626 12.25 -2.27 15.64
C VAL A 626 12.02 -3.78 15.72
N PHE A 627 13.01 -4.60 15.36
CA PHE A 627 12.93 -6.05 15.50
C PHE A 627 12.83 -6.48 16.98
N GLN A 628 13.60 -5.84 17.87
CA GLN A 628 13.54 -6.11 19.32
C GLN A 628 12.18 -5.68 19.91
N ILE A 629 11.67 -4.52 19.49
CA ILE A 629 10.32 -4.05 19.85
C ILE A 629 9.26 -5.06 19.40
N SER A 630 9.35 -5.54 18.15
CA SER A 630 8.41 -6.53 17.60
C SER A 630 8.41 -7.84 18.39
N LYS A 631 9.59 -8.32 18.83
CA LYS A 631 9.71 -9.55 19.61
C LYS A 631 9.08 -9.40 21.01
N LEU A 632 9.37 -8.29 21.69
CA LEU A 632 8.77 -7.95 22.98
C LEU A 632 7.24 -7.77 22.87
N CYS A 633 6.75 -7.04 21.86
CA CYS A 633 5.31 -6.88 21.60
C CYS A 633 4.61 -8.24 21.42
N ARG A 634 5.20 -9.16 20.64
CA ARG A 634 4.65 -10.51 20.44
C ARG A 634 4.61 -11.32 21.73
N ALA A 635 5.64 -11.23 22.56
CA ALA A 635 5.66 -11.91 23.86
C ALA A 635 4.54 -11.40 24.77
N LEU A 636 4.34 -10.08 24.87
CA LEU A 636 3.30 -9.47 25.69
C LEU A 636 1.89 -9.77 25.16
N LEU A 637 1.66 -9.68 23.85
CA LEU A 637 0.38 -10.04 23.23
C LEU A 637 -0.02 -11.48 23.55
N ARG A 638 0.93 -12.42 23.46
CA ARG A 638 0.69 -13.83 23.83
C ARG A 638 0.28 -13.99 25.29
N CYS A 639 0.93 -13.26 26.20
CA CYS A 639 0.57 -13.28 27.62
C CYS A 639 -0.85 -12.74 27.85
N ILE A 640 -1.25 -11.68 27.16
CA ILE A 640 -2.62 -11.13 27.25
C ILE A 640 -3.64 -12.10 26.67
N GLN A 641 -3.36 -12.70 25.51
CA GLN A 641 -4.26 -13.68 24.89
C GLN A 641 -4.55 -14.86 25.82
N VAL A 642 -3.52 -15.43 26.45
CA VAL A 642 -3.67 -16.52 27.43
C VAL A 642 -4.46 -16.05 28.65
N ARG A 643 -4.13 -14.88 29.20
CA ARG A 643 -4.77 -14.36 30.42
C ARG A 643 -6.25 -14.03 30.25
N LEU A 644 -6.60 -13.45 29.10
CA LEU A 644 -7.98 -13.04 28.79
C LEU A 644 -8.78 -14.12 28.05
N ASN A 645 -8.16 -15.29 27.77
CA ASN A 645 -8.71 -16.38 26.97
C ASN A 645 -9.26 -15.89 25.61
N LEU A 646 -8.50 -15.03 24.94
CA LEU A 646 -8.90 -14.46 23.65
C LEU A 646 -8.59 -15.44 22.52
N GLN A 647 -9.53 -15.56 21.59
CA GLN A 647 -9.31 -16.28 20.34
C GLN A 647 -8.51 -15.42 19.35
N PRO A 648 -7.74 -16.04 18.44
CA PRO A 648 -7.02 -15.30 17.40
C PRO A 648 -7.93 -14.79 16.26
N TYR A 649 -9.22 -15.15 16.31
CA TYR A 649 -10.21 -14.84 15.29
C TYR A 649 -11.40 -14.07 15.88
N ASP A 650 -11.96 -13.16 15.08
CA ASP A 650 -13.25 -12.49 15.30
C ASP A 650 -14.26 -12.96 14.25
N ALA A 651 -15.48 -13.32 14.68
CA ALA A 651 -16.58 -13.61 13.78
C ALA A 651 -17.28 -12.29 13.41
N LEU A 652 -17.13 -11.84 12.17
CA LEU A 652 -17.86 -10.68 11.65
C LEU A 652 -19.30 -11.07 11.30
N VAL A 653 -19.46 -12.27 10.76
CA VAL A 653 -20.75 -12.93 10.48
C VAL A 653 -20.68 -14.36 10.99
N ALA A 654 -21.54 -14.69 11.95
CA ALA A 654 -21.64 -16.04 12.51
C ALA A 654 -22.29 -17.02 11.53
N GLY A 655 -21.87 -18.29 11.59
CA GLY A 655 -22.47 -19.38 10.85
C GLY A 655 -21.52 -20.56 10.62
N LYS A 656 -21.99 -21.55 9.86
CA LYS A 656 -21.24 -22.77 9.53
C LYS A 656 -21.11 -22.92 8.02
N ALA A 657 -19.93 -23.34 7.58
CA ALA A 657 -19.62 -23.52 6.17
C ALA A 657 -18.74 -24.75 5.97
N VAL A 658 -18.99 -25.54 4.94
CA VAL A 658 -18.07 -26.59 4.49
C VAL A 658 -17.68 -26.30 3.04
N GLY A 659 -16.39 -26.22 2.74
CA GLY A 659 -15.94 -25.89 1.39
C GLY A 659 -14.43 -26.01 1.21
N SER A 660 -13.99 -26.03 -0.05
CA SER A 660 -12.57 -26.09 -0.38
C SER A 660 -11.91 -24.73 -0.21
N VAL A 661 -10.74 -24.69 0.45
CA VAL A 661 -10.04 -23.42 0.74
C VAL A 661 -9.24 -22.92 -0.47
N LEU A 662 -9.44 -21.66 -0.85
CA LEU A 662 -8.64 -20.94 -1.83
C LEU A 662 -7.95 -19.73 -1.18
N LEU A 663 -6.64 -19.59 -1.39
CA LEU A 663 -5.82 -18.53 -0.78
C LEU A 663 -5.47 -17.44 -1.79
N PHE A 664 -5.57 -16.19 -1.37
CA PHE A 664 -5.24 -14.99 -2.13
C PHE A 664 -4.47 -13.98 -1.27
N ASP A 665 -3.75 -13.04 -1.89
CA ASP A 665 -3.14 -11.95 -1.14
C ASP A 665 -4.20 -10.91 -0.77
N THR A 666 -5.12 -10.61 -1.71
CA THR A 666 -6.24 -9.70 -1.47
C THR A 666 -7.60 -10.36 -1.71
N LEU A 667 -8.63 -9.90 -0.98
CA LEU A 667 -10.01 -10.32 -1.24
C LEU A 667 -10.50 -9.83 -2.61
N GLU A 668 -9.95 -8.71 -3.11
CA GLU A 668 -10.19 -8.20 -4.46
C GLU A 668 -9.72 -9.19 -5.55
N GLU A 669 -8.52 -9.76 -5.39
CA GLU A 669 -8.03 -10.84 -6.27
C GLU A 669 -8.93 -12.07 -6.21
N ALA A 670 -9.39 -12.44 -5.02
CA ALA A 670 -10.31 -13.57 -4.84
C ALA A 670 -11.62 -13.34 -5.61
N ALA A 671 -12.16 -12.11 -5.54
CA ALA A 671 -13.35 -11.72 -6.29
C ALA A 671 -13.13 -11.76 -7.81
N LEU A 672 -12.02 -11.20 -8.29
CA LEU A 672 -11.64 -11.25 -9.71
C LEU A 672 -11.50 -12.68 -10.24
N HIS A 673 -10.92 -13.58 -9.44
CA HIS A 673 -10.77 -14.99 -9.79
C HIS A 673 -12.12 -15.68 -9.98
N CYS A 674 -13.11 -15.40 -9.11
CA CYS A 674 -14.46 -15.96 -9.23
C CYS A 674 -15.19 -15.45 -10.49
N VAL A 675 -15.07 -14.16 -10.80
CA VAL A 675 -15.68 -13.55 -12.00
C VAL A 675 -15.10 -14.12 -13.30
N ARG A 676 -13.77 -14.29 -13.38
CA ARG A 676 -13.08 -14.81 -14.59
C ARG A 676 -13.49 -16.25 -14.92
N ARG A 677 -13.69 -17.11 -13.92
CA ARG A 677 -14.13 -18.50 -14.14
C ARG A 677 -15.57 -18.61 -14.65
N ASN A 678 -16.45 -17.69 -14.25
CA ASN A 678 -17.84 -17.65 -14.75
C ASN A 678 -17.94 -17.36 -16.24
N HIS A 679 -17.04 -16.54 -16.78
CA HIS A 679 -17.02 -16.24 -18.22
C HIS A 679 -16.55 -17.43 -19.07
N SER A 680 -15.61 -18.25 -18.59
CA SER A 680 -15.16 -19.46 -19.31
C SER A 680 -16.23 -20.56 -19.38
N ALA A 681 -17.04 -20.75 -18.33
CA ALA A 681 -18.11 -21.75 -18.33
C ALA A 681 -19.27 -21.40 -19.27
N ALA A 682 -19.63 -20.12 -19.38
CA ALA A 682 -20.66 -19.65 -20.31
C ALA A 682 -20.28 -19.92 -21.77
N LEU A 683 -19.00 -19.74 -22.12
CA LEU A 683 -18.45 -20.02 -23.46
C LEU A 683 -18.45 -21.51 -23.82
N CYS A 684 -18.32 -22.41 -22.84
CA CYS A 684 -18.32 -23.86 -23.07
C CYS A 684 -19.73 -24.48 -23.23
N SER A 685 -20.80 -23.71 -22.96
CA SER A 685 -22.20 -24.18 -23.08
C SER A 685 -22.81 -23.99 -24.47
N GLY A 686 -22.10 -23.30 -25.38
CA GLY A 686 -22.47 -23.16 -26.79
C GLY A 686 -21.79 -24.22 -27.65
N ARG A 687 -22.62 -25.13 -28.20
CA ARG A 687 -22.36 -26.08 -29.32
C ARG A 687 -20.92 -26.13 -29.87
N ASP A 688 -20.21 -27.21 -29.56
CA ASP A 688 -19.76 -28.24 -30.52
C ASP A 688 -18.85 -29.22 -29.76
N ARG A 689 -19.20 -30.52 -29.77
CA ARG A 689 -18.30 -31.58 -29.29
C ARG A 689 -17.28 -31.86 -30.39
N PRO A 690 -15.96 -31.70 -30.18
CA PRO A 690 -14.97 -32.35 -31.02
C PRO A 690 -14.86 -33.82 -30.60
N SER A 691 -14.54 -34.65 -31.59
CA SER A 691 -14.38 -36.10 -31.54
C SER A 691 -13.44 -36.60 -30.44
N GLU A 692 -13.74 -37.80 -29.93
CA GLU A 692 -12.85 -38.65 -29.15
C GLU A 692 -11.54 -38.90 -29.94
N ASP A 693 -10.50 -38.08 -29.73
CA ASP A 693 -9.08 -38.38 -29.99
C ASP A 693 -8.17 -37.17 -29.65
N ALA A 694 -8.24 -36.68 -28.40
CA ALA A 694 -7.24 -35.72 -27.89
C ALA A 694 -7.32 -35.56 -26.35
N CYS A 695 -6.97 -36.58 -25.58
CA CYS A 695 -6.68 -36.38 -24.16
C CYS A 695 -5.68 -37.43 -23.63
N ALA A 696 -4.40 -37.20 -23.91
CA ALA A 696 -3.31 -37.94 -23.27
C ALA A 696 -2.01 -37.10 -23.28
N SER A 697 -1.98 -35.94 -22.62
CA SER A 697 -0.71 -35.29 -22.21
C SER A 697 -0.93 -34.04 -21.33
N ALA A 698 -1.35 -34.22 -20.07
CA ALA A 698 -1.18 -33.20 -19.02
C ALA A 698 -1.35 -33.82 -17.62
N CYS A 699 -0.49 -34.77 -17.28
CA CYS A 699 -0.22 -35.17 -15.90
C CYS A 699 1.20 -35.77 -15.87
N THR A 700 2.15 -35.04 -15.29
CA THR A 700 3.42 -35.64 -14.85
C THR A 700 3.23 -36.31 -13.48
N PRO A 701 3.89 -37.46 -13.24
CA PRO A 701 3.53 -38.37 -12.15
C PRO A 701 4.37 -38.14 -10.88
N ALA A 702 3.72 -38.22 -9.73
CA ALA A 702 4.35 -38.63 -8.48
C ALA A 702 4.41 -40.16 -8.41
N SER A 703 5.49 -40.68 -7.82
CA SER A 703 5.97 -42.06 -7.83
C SER A 703 4.99 -43.13 -7.30
N LYS A 704 5.06 -44.30 -7.96
CA LYS A 704 4.33 -45.56 -7.76
C LYS A 704 4.47 -46.21 -6.37
N ALA A 705 3.37 -46.76 -5.85
CA ALA A 705 3.32 -48.09 -5.24
C ALA A 705 2.03 -48.80 -5.70
N GLY A 706 2.15 -50.04 -6.17
CA GLY A 706 1.19 -50.69 -7.07
C GLY A 706 0.01 -51.42 -6.43
N VAL A 707 -0.86 -51.94 -7.30
CA VAL A 707 -1.29 -53.36 -7.39
C VAL A 707 -2.39 -53.50 -8.48
N SER A 708 -2.38 -54.67 -9.11
CA SER A 708 -3.11 -55.29 -10.23
C SER A 708 -4.55 -54.88 -10.62
N THR A 709 -4.69 -54.65 -11.93
CA THR A 709 -5.69 -55.14 -12.92
C THR A 709 -6.81 -56.10 -12.50
N VAL A 710 -8.04 -55.91 -13.03
CA VAL A 710 -8.86 -56.87 -13.84
C VAL A 710 -10.08 -56.16 -14.53
N SER A 711 -10.14 -56.29 -15.87
CA SER A 711 -11.25 -56.46 -16.86
C SER A 711 -12.66 -55.85 -16.63
N ALA A 712 -13.23 -55.00 -17.49
CA ALA A 712 -13.73 -55.15 -18.89
C ALA A 712 -15.04 -55.97 -19.03
N GLU A 713 -16.17 -55.32 -19.40
CA GLU A 713 -16.87 -55.48 -20.70
C GLU A 713 -18.21 -54.71 -20.80
N LYS A 714 -18.49 -54.28 -22.04
CA LYS A 714 -19.63 -53.49 -22.56
C LYS A 714 -20.91 -54.31 -22.72
N ALA A 715 -22.07 -53.65 -22.84
CA ALA A 715 -22.95 -53.81 -24.01
C ALA A 715 -24.10 -52.77 -24.05
N GLU A 716 -24.36 -52.29 -25.25
CA GLU A 716 -25.29 -51.25 -25.69
C GLU A 716 -26.76 -51.71 -25.80
N THR A 717 -27.65 -50.73 -25.98
CA THR A 717 -28.85 -50.64 -26.88
C THR A 717 -29.92 -49.79 -26.17
N GLY A 718 -30.64 -48.83 -26.72
CA GLY A 718 -30.77 -48.23 -28.05
C GLY A 718 -32.08 -47.42 -28.10
N THR A 719 -32.05 -46.21 -28.68
CA THR A 719 -33.17 -45.46 -29.31
C THR A 719 -34.47 -45.11 -28.54
N ARG A 720 -34.80 -43.81 -28.40
CA ARG A 720 -35.72 -43.02 -29.29
C ARG A 720 -36.05 -41.62 -28.74
N LEU A 721 -36.36 -40.72 -29.67
CA LEU A 721 -36.74 -39.30 -29.51
C LEU A 721 -38.08 -39.07 -28.81
N GLY A 722 -38.23 -37.91 -28.14
CA GLY A 722 -39.51 -37.33 -27.75
C GLY A 722 -39.40 -36.05 -26.91
N ASP A 723 -39.78 -34.92 -27.53
CA ASP A 723 -40.37 -33.69 -26.98
C ASP A 723 -39.60 -32.70 -26.08
N GLU A 724 -39.22 -31.58 -26.73
CA GLU A 724 -38.97 -30.26 -26.16
C GLU A 724 -40.26 -29.65 -25.60
N LYS A 725 -40.34 -29.51 -24.27
CA LYS A 725 -41.10 -28.48 -23.55
C LYS A 725 -40.78 -28.57 -22.05
N GLY A 726 -39.71 -27.88 -21.63
CA GLY A 726 -39.32 -27.84 -20.22
C GLY A 726 -37.92 -27.29 -19.96
N GLU A 727 -37.56 -26.14 -20.54
CA GLU A 727 -36.23 -25.54 -20.33
C GLU A 727 -36.19 -24.35 -19.37
N ALA A 728 -37.34 -23.77 -18.99
CA ALA A 728 -37.35 -22.64 -18.06
C ALA A 728 -37.23 -23.05 -16.57
N SER A 729 -37.50 -24.31 -16.20
CA SER A 729 -37.37 -24.77 -14.80
C SER A 729 -36.03 -25.46 -14.49
N LYS A 730 -35.24 -25.83 -15.50
CA LYS A 730 -33.93 -26.53 -15.33
C LYS A 730 -32.73 -25.59 -15.15
N ALA A 731 -32.89 -24.30 -15.43
CA ALA A 731 -31.81 -23.32 -15.24
C ALA A 731 -31.55 -23.01 -13.76
N ASN A 732 -32.57 -23.12 -12.89
CA ASN A 732 -32.42 -22.94 -11.45
C ASN A 732 -31.77 -24.16 -10.76
N ASP A 733 -32.00 -25.39 -11.25
CA ASP A 733 -31.39 -26.60 -10.67
C ASP A 733 -29.87 -26.69 -10.88
N ARG A 734 -29.34 -26.13 -11.98
CA ARG A 734 -27.89 -26.17 -12.27
C ARG A 734 -27.04 -25.29 -11.33
N PHE A 735 -27.64 -24.33 -10.62
CA PHE A 735 -26.92 -23.47 -9.67
C PHE A 735 -26.60 -24.19 -8.35
N LEU A 736 -27.30 -25.29 -8.02
CA LEU A 736 -27.11 -26.06 -6.79
C LEU A 736 -25.96 -27.09 -6.86
N ASP A 737 -25.42 -27.35 -8.05
CA ASP A 737 -24.36 -28.34 -8.30
C ASP A 737 -22.93 -27.78 -8.25
N ALA A 738 -22.75 -26.48 -8.01
CA ALA A 738 -21.43 -25.85 -7.93
C ALA A 738 -20.69 -26.21 -6.63
N PRO A 739 -19.38 -26.55 -6.66
CA PRO A 739 -18.64 -26.96 -5.47
C PRO A 739 -18.55 -25.81 -4.45
N PRO A 740 -18.74 -26.06 -3.15
CA PRO A 740 -18.67 -25.01 -2.14
C PRO A 740 -17.22 -24.60 -1.85
N LEU A 741 -16.97 -23.30 -1.77
CA LEU A 741 -15.64 -22.70 -1.60
C LEU A 741 -15.56 -21.83 -0.35
N ILE A 742 -14.44 -21.90 0.36
CA ILE A 742 -14.07 -20.96 1.42
C ILE A 742 -12.92 -20.09 0.90
N LEU A 743 -13.11 -18.78 0.84
CA LEU A 743 -12.08 -17.85 0.39
C LEU A 743 -11.24 -17.37 1.58
N ALA A 744 -9.92 -17.50 1.47
CA ALA A 744 -8.96 -16.98 2.42
C ALA A 744 -8.15 -15.87 1.75
N ALA A 745 -8.08 -14.68 2.36
CA ALA A 745 -7.29 -13.57 1.84
C ALA A 745 -6.43 -12.94 2.94
N ARG A 746 -5.17 -12.57 2.65
CA ARG A 746 -4.32 -11.91 3.66
C ARG A 746 -4.85 -10.51 4.02
N CYS A 747 -5.39 -9.78 3.05
CA CYS A 747 -6.02 -8.48 3.30
C CYS A 747 -7.30 -8.23 2.51
N ALA A 748 -8.11 -7.31 3.02
CA ALA A 748 -9.28 -6.72 2.40
C ALA A 748 -9.23 -5.20 2.54
N SER A 749 -9.71 -4.50 1.51
CA SER A 749 -9.82 -3.05 1.42
C SER A 749 -11.13 -2.52 2.01
N GLY A 750 -12.16 -3.36 2.10
CA GLY A 750 -13.50 -3.00 2.55
C GLY A 750 -14.49 -2.67 1.44
N ASP A 751 -13.97 -2.40 0.25
CA ASP A 751 -14.77 -2.04 -0.94
C ASP A 751 -15.10 -3.25 -1.80
N GLU A 752 -14.66 -4.45 -1.41
CA GLU A 752 -14.94 -5.68 -2.13
C GLU A 752 -16.42 -6.07 -2.08
N GLU A 753 -16.91 -6.58 -3.21
CA GLU A 753 -18.27 -7.08 -3.28
C GLU A 753 -18.31 -8.57 -2.90
N ILE A 754 -19.05 -8.89 -1.83
CA ILE A 754 -19.35 -10.28 -1.47
C ILE A 754 -20.44 -10.84 -2.42
N ALA A 755 -21.32 -9.96 -2.93
CA ALA A 755 -22.34 -10.31 -3.92
C ALA A 755 -21.72 -10.51 -5.32
N GLY A 756 -21.74 -11.74 -5.83
CA GLY A 756 -21.18 -12.08 -7.15
C GLY A 756 -19.91 -12.91 -7.12
N LEU A 757 -19.50 -13.35 -5.93
CA LEU A 757 -18.52 -14.43 -5.76
C LEU A 757 -19.07 -15.80 -6.20
N ASP A 758 -20.39 -15.95 -6.24
CA ASP A 758 -21.06 -17.16 -6.71
C ASP A 758 -21.05 -17.28 -8.23
N GLY A 759 -20.90 -18.51 -8.69
CA GLY A 759 -20.68 -18.79 -10.10
C GLY A 759 -21.01 -20.21 -10.54
N ALA A 760 -21.07 -20.42 -11.85
CA ALA A 760 -21.30 -21.76 -12.44
C ALA A 760 -20.22 -22.78 -12.05
N CYS A 761 -19.08 -22.33 -11.53
CA CYS A 761 -17.91 -23.15 -11.17
C CYS A 761 -17.65 -23.27 -9.65
N GLY A 762 -18.44 -22.61 -8.80
CA GLY A 762 -18.30 -22.70 -7.34
C GLY A 762 -19.21 -21.72 -6.59
N ARG A 763 -19.70 -22.14 -5.41
CA ARG A 763 -20.53 -21.33 -4.51
C ARG A 763 -19.69 -20.90 -3.31
N VAL A 764 -19.53 -19.61 -3.07
CA VAL A 764 -18.77 -19.14 -1.91
C VAL A 764 -19.65 -19.28 -0.66
N VAL A 765 -19.17 -20.10 0.27
CA VAL A 765 -19.89 -20.44 1.49
C VAL A 765 -19.23 -19.89 2.74
N GLY A 766 -18.04 -19.31 2.65
CA GLY A 766 -17.36 -18.68 3.78
C GLY A 766 -16.16 -17.82 3.35
N VAL A 767 -15.82 -16.83 4.17
CA VAL A 767 -14.68 -15.93 3.94
C VAL A 767 -13.84 -15.83 5.21
N VAL A 768 -12.52 -15.85 5.07
CA VAL A 768 -11.54 -15.63 6.14
C VAL A 768 -10.51 -14.60 5.70
N VAL A 769 -10.30 -13.54 6.48
CA VAL A 769 -9.28 -12.52 6.20
C VAL A 769 -8.18 -12.49 7.26
N GLY A 770 -6.94 -12.20 6.86
CA GLY A 770 -5.75 -12.19 7.71
C GLY A 770 -5.46 -10.90 8.47
N HIS A 771 -6.49 -10.07 8.73
CA HIS A 771 -6.35 -8.85 9.53
C HIS A 771 -7.67 -8.45 10.21
N ASP A 772 -7.57 -7.51 11.15
CA ASP A 772 -8.70 -6.91 11.86
C ASP A 772 -9.65 -6.19 10.90
N LEU A 773 -10.96 -6.38 11.09
CA LEU A 773 -12.02 -5.66 10.41
C LEU A 773 -13.14 -5.28 11.40
N PRO A 774 -13.76 -4.08 11.31
CA PRO A 774 -14.95 -3.76 12.09
C PRO A 774 -16.12 -4.71 11.77
N ILE A 775 -16.86 -5.16 12.79
CA ILE A 775 -17.99 -6.10 12.63
C ILE A 775 -19.16 -5.43 11.89
N LEU A 776 -19.30 -4.11 12.06
CA LEU A 776 -20.31 -3.29 11.38
C LEU A 776 -19.77 -2.62 10.12
N SER A 777 -18.57 -2.99 9.66
CA SER A 777 -18.02 -2.50 8.38
C SER A 777 -18.97 -2.81 7.21
N HIS A 778 -18.87 -2.03 6.13
CA HIS A 778 -19.63 -2.30 4.90
C HIS A 778 -19.47 -3.76 4.42
N LEU A 779 -18.27 -4.32 4.52
CA LEU A 779 -18.01 -5.71 4.11
C LEU A 779 -18.72 -6.73 5.02
N GLY A 780 -18.76 -6.49 6.34
CA GLY A 780 -19.54 -7.29 7.29
C GLY A 780 -21.04 -7.23 7.02
N VAL A 781 -21.58 -6.04 6.73
CA VAL A 781 -22.99 -5.86 6.34
C VAL A 781 -23.32 -6.62 5.05
N ARG A 782 -22.47 -6.51 4.01
CA ARG A 782 -22.63 -7.23 2.74
C ARG A 782 -22.64 -8.75 2.94
N ALA A 783 -21.71 -9.27 3.74
CA ALA A 783 -21.63 -10.71 4.05
C ALA A 783 -22.88 -11.19 4.82
N ARG A 784 -23.38 -10.40 5.77
CA ARG A 784 -24.59 -10.73 6.56
C ARG A 784 -25.84 -10.79 5.70
N GLN A 785 -26.03 -9.81 4.81
CA GLN A 785 -27.14 -9.81 3.85
C GLN A 785 -27.12 -11.02 2.90
N LYS A 786 -25.95 -11.64 2.68
CA LYS A 786 -25.80 -12.87 1.90
C LYS A 786 -25.85 -14.15 2.75
N GLY A 787 -25.81 -14.05 4.07
CA GLY A 787 -25.74 -15.21 4.96
C GLY A 787 -24.41 -15.99 4.85
N VAL A 788 -23.31 -15.32 4.50
CA VAL A 788 -21.99 -15.93 4.37
C VAL A 788 -21.19 -15.73 5.67
N PRO A 789 -20.80 -16.81 6.38
CA PRO A 789 -19.88 -16.74 7.50
C PRO A 789 -18.61 -16.00 7.12
N PHE A 790 -18.23 -15.01 7.92
CA PHE A 790 -17.10 -14.15 7.64
C PHE A 790 -16.25 -13.94 8.90
N VAL A 791 -14.98 -14.35 8.83
CA VAL A 791 -14.04 -14.36 9.94
C VAL A 791 -12.85 -13.43 9.65
N ALA A 792 -12.47 -12.63 10.64
CA ALA A 792 -11.22 -11.88 10.64
C ALA A 792 -10.21 -12.56 11.58
N CYS A 793 -8.97 -12.74 11.14
CA CYS A 793 -7.88 -13.33 11.92
C CYS A 793 -6.85 -12.26 12.24
N GLN A 794 -6.66 -11.96 13.53
CA GLN A 794 -5.73 -10.91 13.97
C GLN A 794 -4.29 -11.42 14.07
N ASP A 795 -4.12 -12.72 14.35
CA ASP A 795 -2.82 -13.39 14.48
C ASP A 795 -2.36 -13.97 13.13
N PRO A 796 -1.24 -13.48 12.55
CA PRO A 796 -0.70 -14.03 11.31
C PRO A 796 -0.40 -15.53 11.39
N SER A 797 0.04 -16.02 12.55
CA SER A 797 0.40 -17.44 12.72
C SER A 797 -0.84 -18.35 12.64
N ALA A 798 -1.94 -17.90 13.24
CA ALA A 798 -3.23 -18.58 13.15
C ALA A 798 -3.81 -18.51 11.74
N PHE A 799 -3.65 -17.38 11.04
CA PHE A 799 -4.04 -17.28 9.64
C PHE A 799 -3.22 -18.22 8.74
N ASP A 800 -1.90 -18.29 8.93
CA ASP A 800 -1.03 -19.18 8.15
C ASP A 800 -1.36 -20.66 8.42
N ALA A 801 -1.76 -21.01 9.65
CA ALA A 801 -2.26 -22.34 9.98
C ALA A 801 -3.56 -22.69 9.23
N PHE A 802 -4.47 -21.72 9.06
CA PHE A 802 -5.67 -21.88 8.22
C PHE A 802 -5.29 -21.95 6.73
N ALA A 803 -4.38 -21.09 6.28
CA ALA A 803 -3.91 -21.02 4.90
C ALA A 803 -3.21 -22.32 4.45
N ALA A 804 -2.58 -23.05 5.37
CA ALA A 804 -2.00 -24.37 5.11
C ALA A 804 -3.03 -25.43 4.68
N ALA A 805 -4.33 -25.18 4.88
CA ALA A 805 -5.42 -26.01 4.37
C ALA A 805 -5.80 -25.72 2.91
N GLN A 806 -5.04 -24.89 2.18
CA GLN A 806 -5.27 -24.58 0.77
C GLN A 806 -5.49 -25.85 -0.07
N GLY A 807 -6.57 -25.84 -0.86
CA GLY A 807 -6.98 -26.96 -1.72
C GLY A 807 -7.69 -28.11 -1.01
N LYS A 808 -7.79 -28.10 0.33
CA LYS A 808 -8.49 -29.12 1.12
C LYS A 808 -9.92 -28.69 1.46
N LEU A 809 -10.79 -29.67 1.71
CA LEU A 809 -12.15 -29.43 2.18
C LEU A 809 -12.12 -29.15 3.69
N VAL A 810 -12.67 -28.02 4.11
CA VAL A 810 -12.66 -27.56 5.50
C VAL A 810 -14.09 -27.32 5.97
N SER A 811 -14.41 -27.78 7.18
CA SER A 811 -15.60 -27.37 7.94
C SER A 811 -15.22 -26.20 8.85
N LEU A 812 -15.76 -25.02 8.58
CA LEU A 812 -15.63 -23.81 9.37
C LEU A 812 -16.89 -23.60 10.21
N SER A 813 -16.72 -23.38 11.51
CA SER A 813 -17.78 -22.94 12.42
C SER A 813 -17.34 -21.64 13.09
N ALA A 814 -18.07 -20.56 12.83
CA ALA A 814 -17.84 -19.25 13.42
C ALA A 814 -19.03 -18.86 14.30
N ASP A 815 -18.80 -18.68 15.59
CA ASP A 815 -19.78 -18.16 16.54
C ASP A 815 -19.22 -16.93 17.29
N SER A 816 -20.05 -16.27 18.11
CA SER A 816 -19.68 -15.04 18.85
C SER A 816 -18.57 -15.26 19.89
N ARG A 817 -18.30 -16.51 20.29
CA ARG A 817 -17.44 -16.91 21.40
C ARG A 817 -16.27 -17.82 20.97
N ALA A 818 -16.41 -18.54 19.87
CA ALA A 818 -15.48 -19.54 19.39
C ALA A 818 -15.52 -19.66 17.86
N ILE A 819 -14.32 -19.81 17.29
CA ILE A 819 -14.14 -20.12 15.88
C ILE A 819 -13.29 -21.37 15.79
N SER A 820 -13.75 -22.34 15.01
CA SER A 820 -13.07 -23.61 14.83
C SER A 820 -13.14 -24.06 13.38
N PHE A 821 -12.10 -24.74 12.93
CA PHE A 821 -12.09 -25.36 11.62
C PHE A 821 -11.44 -26.75 11.67
N GLU A 822 -11.98 -27.69 10.89
CA GLU A 822 -11.47 -29.06 10.75
C GLU A 822 -11.29 -29.37 9.26
N VAL A 823 -10.13 -29.93 8.89
CA VAL A 823 -9.90 -30.49 7.55
C VAL A 823 -10.64 -31.82 7.47
N LEU A 824 -11.55 -31.95 6.50
CA LEU A 824 -12.38 -33.14 6.33
C LEU A 824 -11.79 -34.09 5.28
N GLU A 825 -11.79 -35.39 5.59
CA GLU A 825 -11.37 -36.46 4.68
C GLU A 825 -12.35 -37.64 4.74
N GLY A 826 -12.41 -38.45 3.66
CA GLY A 826 -13.18 -39.70 3.62
C GLY A 826 -14.70 -39.54 3.77
N GLU A 827 -15.32 -40.41 4.58
CA GLU A 827 -16.77 -40.44 4.83
C GLU A 827 -17.27 -39.15 5.52
N LYS A 828 -16.46 -38.56 6.41
CA LYS A 828 -16.80 -37.30 7.09
C LYS A 828 -16.98 -36.14 6.09
N ALA A 829 -16.17 -36.09 5.04
CA ALA A 829 -16.26 -35.07 4.00
C ALA A 829 -17.55 -35.20 3.17
N THR A 830 -17.95 -36.44 2.88
CA THR A 830 -19.18 -36.73 2.11
C THR A 830 -20.43 -36.44 2.93
N GLU A 831 -20.46 -36.85 4.21
CA GLU A 831 -21.56 -36.51 5.12
C GLU A 831 -21.72 -35.00 5.32
N ALA A 832 -20.61 -34.27 5.50
CA ALA A 832 -20.64 -32.84 5.73
C ALA A 832 -21.17 -32.06 4.51
N LEU A 833 -20.75 -32.44 3.29
CA LEU A 833 -21.27 -31.89 2.04
C LEU A 833 -22.76 -32.21 1.83
N GLN A 834 -23.22 -33.39 2.24
CA GLN A 834 -24.64 -33.77 2.18
C GLN A 834 -25.49 -32.95 3.16
N ARG A 835 -25.01 -32.72 4.39
CA ARG A 835 -25.73 -31.93 5.42
C ARG A 835 -25.82 -30.43 5.10
N GLN A 836 -24.91 -29.89 4.29
CA GLN A 836 -24.93 -28.48 3.87
C GLN A 836 -25.79 -28.23 2.63
N ARG A 837 -26.37 -29.27 2.01
CA ARG A 837 -27.38 -29.08 0.96
C ARG A 837 -28.68 -28.55 1.58
N PRO A 838 -29.34 -27.54 0.97
CA PRO A 838 -30.66 -27.11 1.43
C PRO A 838 -31.65 -28.28 1.37
N PRO A 839 -32.69 -28.32 2.22
CA PRO A 839 -33.70 -29.37 2.17
C PRO A 839 -34.36 -29.41 0.80
N GLU A 840 -34.46 -30.57 0.18
CA GLU A 840 -35.29 -30.75 -1.02
C GLU A 840 -36.76 -30.52 -0.64
N GLU A 841 -37.39 -29.48 -1.18
CA GLU A 841 -38.85 -29.40 -1.23
C GLU A 841 -39.36 -30.53 -2.12
N ASN A 842 -39.60 -31.72 -1.57
CA ASN A 842 -40.57 -32.68 -2.09
C ASN A 842 -40.81 -33.86 -1.14
N SER A 843 -41.93 -33.82 -0.41
CA SER A 843 -42.97 -34.85 -0.52
C SER A 843 -44.16 -34.47 0.35
N VAL A 844 -45.26 -34.17 -0.32
CA VAL A 844 -46.59 -34.15 0.29
C VAL A 844 -46.88 -35.56 0.79
N GLU A 845 -46.69 -35.81 2.09
CA GLU A 845 -47.29 -36.96 2.75
C GLU A 845 -48.81 -36.73 2.79
N LYS A 846 -49.53 -37.54 2.01
CA LYS A 846 -50.98 -37.68 2.13
C LYS A 846 -51.31 -38.35 3.48
N SER A 847 -51.54 -37.55 4.51
CA SER A 847 -52.33 -38.00 5.67
C SER A 847 -53.72 -37.38 5.60
N SER A 848 -54.70 -38.22 5.30
CA SER A 848 -56.12 -37.91 5.31
C SER A 848 -56.64 -37.65 6.73
N ALA A 849 -57.10 -36.44 7.02
CA ALA A 849 -58.09 -36.19 8.07
C ALA A 849 -58.93 -34.95 7.71
N LYS A 850 -60.25 -35.13 7.74
CA LYS A 850 -61.27 -34.09 7.56
C LYS A 850 -61.24 -33.12 8.75
N ASP A 851 -61.30 -31.82 8.50
CA ASP A 851 -62.44 -30.98 8.90
C ASP A 851 -62.20 -29.51 8.52
N GLY A 852 -63.29 -28.84 8.17
CA GLY A 852 -63.27 -27.56 7.48
C GLY A 852 -62.98 -26.36 8.38
N ASN A 853 -62.11 -25.48 7.89
CA ASN A 853 -62.36 -24.05 7.89
C ASN A 853 -61.53 -23.41 6.77
N SER A 854 -62.18 -22.66 5.88
CA SER A 854 -61.54 -22.04 4.71
C SER A 854 -60.49 -21.01 5.13
N PRO A 855 -59.21 -21.13 4.73
CA PRO A 855 -58.32 -19.98 4.69
C PRO A 855 -58.56 -19.24 3.38
N VAL A 856 -58.79 -17.93 3.51
CA VAL A 856 -58.81 -16.97 2.42
C VAL A 856 -57.58 -17.19 1.53
N ARG A 857 -57.80 -17.35 0.22
CA ARG A 857 -56.74 -17.33 -0.79
C ARG A 857 -55.99 -16.00 -0.71
N VAL A 858 -54.88 -15.96 0.02
CA VAL A 858 -53.85 -14.95 -0.18
C VAL A 858 -53.16 -15.34 -1.48
N SER A 859 -53.40 -14.58 -2.54
CA SER A 859 -52.67 -14.77 -3.79
C SER A 859 -51.19 -14.61 -3.51
N SER A 860 -50.41 -15.65 -3.80
CA SER A 860 -48.96 -15.57 -3.96
C SER A 860 -48.65 -14.70 -5.18
N ARG A 861 -48.82 -13.38 -5.02
CA ARG A 861 -48.09 -12.39 -5.80
C ARG A 861 -46.79 -12.19 -5.03
N SER A 862 -45.68 -12.59 -5.65
CA SER A 862 -44.39 -11.99 -5.38
C SER A 862 -44.60 -10.48 -5.25
N PRO A 863 -44.09 -9.78 -4.21
CA PRO A 863 -44.04 -8.34 -4.26
C PRO A 863 -43.03 -8.00 -5.37
N SER A 864 -43.52 -7.90 -6.60
CA SER A 864 -42.90 -7.05 -7.59
C SER A 864 -42.92 -5.67 -6.96
N TYR A 865 -41.79 -5.21 -6.42
CA TYR A 865 -41.63 -3.78 -6.22
C TYR A 865 -41.91 -3.16 -7.59
N PRO A 866 -42.99 -2.38 -7.78
CA PRO A 866 -43.15 -1.66 -9.01
C PRO A 866 -41.94 -0.73 -9.08
N PHE A 867 -41.11 -0.88 -10.11
CA PHE A 867 -40.13 0.14 -10.49
C PHE A 867 -40.92 1.39 -10.85
N SER A 868 -41.33 2.18 -9.87
CA SER A 868 -41.87 3.52 -10.08
C SER A 868 -40.69 4.47 -10.09
N SER A 869 -39.95 4.51 -11.20
CA SER A 869 -38.77 5.38 -11.33
C SER A 869 -38.52 5.84 -12.76
N ALA A 870 -39.57 6.11 -13.52
CA ALA A 870 -39.40 7.05 -14.62
C ALA A 870 -39.27 8.44 -14.00
N VAL A 871 -38.16 9.14 -14.29
CA VAL A 871 -38.09 10.59 -14.04
C VAL A 871 -39.37 11.19 -14.64
N PRO A 872 -40.21 11.89 -13.86
CA PRO A 872 -41.43 12.46 -14.36
C PRO A 872 -41.15 13.21 -15.68
N PRO A 873 -41.81 12.86 -16.81
CA PRO A 873 -41.54 13.52 -18.08
C PRO A 873 -41.65 15.05 -18.00
N ALA A 874 -42.54 15.53 -17.11
CA ALA A 874 -42.72 16.93 -16.79
C ALA A 874 -41.44 17.62 -16.28
N LEU A 875 -40.60 16.93 -15.49
CA LEU A 875 -39.32 17.46 -15.00
C LEU A 875 -38.32 17.62 -16.14
N LEU A 876 -38.28 16.69 -17.11
CA LEU A 876 -37.38 16.75 -18.27
C LEU A 876 -37.82 17.79 -19.32
N THR A 877 -39.07 18.25 -19.27
CA THR A 877 -39.61 19.30 -20.17
C THR A 877 -39.73 20.66 -19.49
N ALA A 878 -39.32 20.79 -18.22
CA ALA A 878 -39.42 22.02 -17.47
C ALA A 878 -38.44 23.08 -18.01
N SER A 879 -38.90 24.32 -18.14
CA SER A 879 -38.10 25.46 -18.61
C SER A 879 -37.17 26.05 -17.54
N ALA A 880 -37.18 25.49 -16.32
CA ALA A 880 -36.41 25.97 -15.17
C ALA A 880 -35.89 24.75 -14.38
N PRO A 881 -34.75 24.87 -13.68
CA PRO A 881 -34.16 23.76 -12.93
C PRO A 881 -35.07 23.32 -11.78
N PRO A 882 -35.15 22.01 -11.48
CA PRO A 882 -35.85 21.53 -10.30
C PRO A 882 -35.15 22.07 -9.03
N PRO A 883 -35.87 22.76 -8.13
CA PRO A 883 -35.25 23.31 -6.93
C PRO A 883 -34.87 22.17 -5.95
N PRO A 884 -33.82 22.35 -5.13
CA PRO A 884 -33.59 21.46 -4.00
C PRO A 884 -34.81 21.44 -3.07
N LEU A 885 -35.16 20.23 -2.62
CA LEU A 885 -36.30 19.98 -1.75
C LEU A 885 -35.93 20.25 -0.29
N ALA A 886 -36.83 20.92 0.43
CA ALA A 886 -36.75 21.11 1.87
C ALA A 886 -37.10 19.82 2.61
N VAL A 887 -36.69 19.70 3.88
CA VAL A 887 -36.83 18.48 4.71
C VAL A 887 -38.21 17.79 4.62
N ARG A 888 -39.31 18.55 4.57
CA ARG A 888 -40.69 17.99 4.52
C ARG A 888 -41.07 17.40 3.17
N ASP A 889 -40.39 17.80 2.10
CA ASP A 889 -40.65 17.37 0.73
C ASP A 889 -39.68 16.25 0.28
N VAL A 890 -38.68 15.92 1.11
CA VAL A 890 -37.76 14.80 0.89
C VAL A 890 -38.44 13.49 1.28
N THR A 891 -38.83 12.70 0.28
CA THR A 891 -39.55 11.43 0.46
C THR A 891 -38.83 10.30 -0.27
N LEU A 892 -39.24 9.06 -0.01
CA LEU A 892 -38.69 7.87 -0.69
C LEU A 892 -38.86 7.97 -2.21
N GLU A 893 -40.01 8.46 -2.67
CA GLU A 893 -40.34 8.59 -4.09
C GLU A 893 -39.56 9.70 -4.80
N THR A 894 -39.24 10.78 -4.08
CA THR A 894 -38.55 11.95 -4.65
C THR A 894 -37.03 11.87 -4.56
N CYS A 895 -36.51 11.30 -3.47
CA CYS A 895 -35.08 11.37 -3.14
C CYS A 895 -34.46 10.06 -2.62
N GLY A 896 -35.23 8.97 -2.54
CA GLY A 896 -34.69 7.67 -2.10
C GLY A 896 -34.63 7.48 -0.58
N ALA A 897 -34.31 6.25 -0.18
CA ALA A 897 -34.46 5.79 1.20
C ALA A 897 -33.53 6.53 2.17
N LYS A 898 -32.26 6.73 1.78
CA LYS A 898 -31.27 7.40 2.62
C LYS A 898 -31.69 8.85 2.91
N ALA A 899 -31.96 9.64 1.86
CA ALA A 899 -32.39 11.03 2.02
C ALA A 899 -33.70 11.17 2.81
N ALA A 900 -34.69 10.33 2.52
CA ALA A 900 -35.97 10.32 3.23
C ALA A 900 -35.82 10.00 4.72
N THR A 901 -34.96 9.04 5.06
CA THR A 901 -34.73 8.67 6.45
C THR A 901 -33.98 9.76 7.21
N CYS A 902 -32.99 10.40 6.61
CA CYS A 902 -32.31 11.55 7.22
C CYS A 902 -33.27 12.73 7.44
N ALA A 903 -34.18 12.98 6.50
CA ALA A 903 -35.23 13.98 6.67
C ALA A 903 -36.20 13.63 7.81
N ARG A 904 -36.61 12.36 7.91
CA ARG A 904 -37.44 11.87 9.02
C ARG A 904 -36.74 12.04 10.38
N LEU A 905 -35.45 11.73 10.47
CA LEU A 905 -34.65 11.93 11.68
C LEU A 905 -34.61 13.41 12.11
N ARG A 906 -34.45 14.34 11.16
CA ARG A 906 -34.50 15.78 11.46
C ARG A 906 -35.86 16.22 12.00
N LEU A 907 -36.95 15.74 11.40
CA LEU A 907 -38.31 16.03 11.88
C LEU A 907 -38.55 15.46 13.28
N LEU A 908 -38.07 14.25 13.58
CA LEU A 908 -38.16 13.65 14.92
C LEU A 908 -37.40 14.47 15.97
N ALA A 909 -36.20 14.98 15.63
CA ALA A 909 -35.45 15.87 16.50
C ALA A 909 -36.21 17.19 16.77
N GLU A 910 -36.79 17.81 15.72
CA GLU A 910 -37.63 19.02 15.86
C GLU A 910 -38.86 18.80 16.74
N GLU A 911 -39.54 17.66 16.58
CA GLU A 911 -40.68 17.29 17.41
C GLU A 911 -40.28 17.10 18.88
N ALA A 912 -39.10 16.57 19.14
CA ALA A 912 -38.58 16.41 20.51
C ALA A 912 -38.19 17.74 21.16
N GLU A 913 -37.54 18.65 20.41
CA GLU A 913 -37.23 20.02 20.85
C GLU A 913 -38.51 20.77 21.29
N THR A 914 -39.56 20.71 20.47
CA THR A 914 -40.84 21.41 20.75
C THR A 914 -41.63 20.83 21.93
N ARG A 915 -41.52 19.53 22.21
CA ARG A 915 -42.13 18.89 23.39
C ARG A 915 -41.49 19.37 24.70
N ASN A 916 -40.18 19.63 24.70
CA ASN A 916 -39.45 20.10 25.88
C ASN A 916 -39.72 21.57 26.23
N ASP A 917 -40.06 22.42 25.25
CA ASP A 917 -40.45 23.81 25.49
C ASP A 917 -41.92 23.96 25.95
N GLY A 918 -42.75 22.92 25.79
CA GLY A 918 -44.20 22.96 26.02
C GLY A 918 -44.72 22.35 27.32
N ASP A 919 -43.98 21.47 28.00
CA ASP A 919 -44.50 20.72 29.16
C ASP A 919 -43.97 21.25 30.51
N ASN A 920 -44.66 22.27 31.05
CA ASN A 920 -44.68 22.53 32.49
C ASN A 920 -45.68 21.59 33.18
N GLY A 921 -45.35 20.30 33.19
CA GLY A 921 -45.94 19.26 34.04
C GLY A 921 -47.32 18.72 33.63
N ARG A 922 -47.35 17.46 33.20
CA ARG A 922 -48.04 16.34 33.91
C ARG A 922 -47.87 15.01 33.16
N GLY A 923 -47.20 14.05 33.80
CA GLY A 923 -47.63 12.64 33.82
C GLY A 923 -47.01 11.66 32.82
N SER A 924 -46.08 10.85 33.33
CA SER A 924 -45.76 9.44 32.97
C SER A 924 -45.27 9.11 31.56
N ASN A 925 -43.96 9.22 31.34
CA ASN A 925 -42.99 8.11 31.24
C ASN A 925 -41.59 8.76 31.18
N ALA A 926 -40.51 8.01 31.44
CA ALA A 926 -39.14 8.55 31.48
C ALA A 926 -38.87 9.44 30.24
N PRO A 927 -38.18 10.59 30.40
CA PRO A 927 -37.90 11.48 29.26
C PRO A 927 -37.14 10.67 28.20
N ALA A 928 -37.73 10.57 27.01
CA ALA A 928 -37.06 9.94 25.88
C ALA A 928 -35.74 10.67 25.65
N GLU A 929 -34.64 9.92 25.57
CA GLU A 929 -33.34 10.51 25.31
C GLU A 929 -33.36 11.11 23.90
N VAL A 930 -33.27 12.44 23.83
CA VAL A 930 -33.36 13.19 22.57
C VAL A 930 -31.98 13.19 21.91
N PHE A 931 -31.94 12.68 20.69
CA PHE A 931 -30.78 12.85 19.80
C PHE A 931 -30.96 14.08 18.92
N GLU A 932 -29.84 14.61 18.45
CA GLU A 932 -29.81 15.68 17.45
C GLU A 932 -29.74 15.08 16.03
N ALA A 933 -30.25 15.79 15.03
CA ALA A 933 -30.16 15.37 13.64
C ALA A 933 -29.74 16.55 12.75
N PRO A 934 -28.75 16.39 11.85
CA PRO A 934 -28.26 17.48 11.02
C PRO A 934 -29.35 18.02 10.09
N ASN A 935 -29.23 19.31 9.73
CA ASN A 935 -30.07 19.89 8.67
C ASN A 935 -29.86 19.16 7.34
N VAL A 936 -30.93 19.05 6.55
CA VAL A 936 -30.90 18.37 5.25
C VAL A 936 -31.66 19.14 4.17
N LEU A 937 -31.10 19.10 2.96
CA LEU A 937 -31.75 19.40 1.69
C LEU A 937 -31.45 18.26 0.71
N ALA A 938 -32.24 18.09 -0.33
CA ALA A 938 -31.91 17.10 -1.36
C ALA A 938 -32.20 17.58 -2.77
N PHE A 939 -31.34 17.20 -3.71
CA PHE A 939 -31.69 17.24 -5.13
C PHE A 939 -32.52 16.00 -5.47
N PRO A 940 -33.73 16.16 -6.04
CA PRO A 940 -34.59 15.04 -6.37
C PRO A 940 -34.06 14.23 -7.56
N TYR A 941 -34.65 13.07 -7.80
CA TYR A 941 -34.43 12.33 -9.04
C TYR A 941 -34.77 13.19 -10.27
N GLY A 942 -33.98 13.05 -11.34
CA GLY A 942 -34.18 13.80 -12.58
C GLY A 942 -33.37 15.09 -12.69
N THR A 943 -32.76 15.59 -11.61
CA THR A 943 -31.97 16.83 -11.66
C THR A 943 -30.74 16.69 -12.58
N ALA A 944 -30.04 15.56 -12.53
CA ALA A 944 -28.88 15.31 -13.39
C ALA A 944 -29.31 15.16 -14.87
N GLU A 945 -30.38 14.42 -15.12
CA GLU A 945 -30.93 14.16 -16.43
C GLU A 945 -31.45 15.44 -17.10
N TRP A 946 -32.08 16.33 -16.33
CA TRP A 946 -32.46 17.66 -16.79
C TRP A 946 -31.23 18.47 -17.20
N LEU A 947 -30.16 18.46 -16.39
CA LEU A 947 -28.94 19.22 -16.66
C LEU A 947 -28.19 18.69 -17.89
N ILE A 948 -28.16 17.38 -18.08
CA ILE A 948 -27.63 16.72 -19.28
C ILE A 948 -28.40 17.17 -20.53
N GLN A 949 -29.72 17.28 -20.45
CA GLN A 949 -30.55 17.75 -21.56
C GLN A 949 -30.33 19.23 -21.85
N GLU A 950 -30.34 20.08 -20.82
CA GLU A 950 -30.16 21.54 -20.96
C GLU A 950 -28.79 21.89 -21.55
N GLN A 951 -27.75 21.13 -21.22
CA GLN A 951 -26.39 21.32 -21.76
C GLN A 951 -26.14 20.59 -23.09
N GLY A 952 -27.19 20.07 -23.74
CA GLY A 952 -27.11 19.46 -25.07
C GLY A 952 -26.38 18.10 -25.12
N LYS A 953 -26.22 17.41 -23.99
CA LYS A 953 -25.47 16.14 -23.87
C LYS A 953 -26.36 14.89 -23.88
N LYS A 954 -27.66 15.03 -24.13
CA LYS A 954 -28.66 13.95 -24.04
C LYS A 954 -28.39 12.78 -24.98
N GLU A 955 -28.08 13.06 -26.25
CA GLU A 955 -27.86 12.03 -27.26
C GLU A 955 -26.62 11.20 -26.92
N GLU A 956 -25.52 11.85 -26.52
CA GLU A 956 -24.29 11.19 -26.07
C GLU A 956 -24.54 10.31 -24.84
N PHE A 957 -25.27 10.83 -23.84
CA PHE A 957 -25.65 10.07 -22.65
C PHE A 957 -26.47 8.81 -23.00
N GLN A 958 -27.47 8.93 -23.89
CA GLN A 958 -28.31 7.80 -24.30
C GLN A 958 -27.49 6.71 -24.99
N VAL A 959 -26.59 7.07 -25.91
CA VAL A 959 -25.70 6.11 -26.59
C VAL A 959 -24.80 5.37 -25.60
N LEU A 960 -24.23 6.08 -24.62
CA LEU A 960 -23.38 5.47 -23.60
C LEU A 960 -24.16 4.52 -22.68
N ILE A 961 -25.38 4.90 -22.25
CA ILE A 961 -26.25 4.03 -21.47
C ILE A 961 -26.66 2.79 -22.25
N GLU A 962 -27.08 2.93 -23.51
CA GLU A 962 -27.43 1.79 -24.37
C GLU A 962 -26.24 0.83 -24.54
N THR A 963 -25.03 1.38 -24.68
CA THR A 963 -23.80 0.58 -24.73
C THR A 963 -23.63 -0.23 -23.44
N LEU A 964 -23.88 0.37 -22.27
CA LEU A 964 -23.82 -0.30 -20.96
C LEU A 964 -24.96 -1.31 -20.73
N GLU A 965 -26.05 -1.26 -21.49
CA GLU A 965 -27.12 -2.28 -21.44
C GLU A 965 -26.79 -3.53 -22.27
N THR A 966 -26.01 -3.36 -23.33
CA THR A 966 -25.53 -4.52 -24.09
C THR A 966 -24.61 -5.39 -23.22
N ARG A 967 -24.65 -6.73 -23.36
CA ARG A 967 -23.68 -7.67 -22.73
C ARG A 967 -22.29 -7.57 -23.39
N ALA A 968 -21.80 -6.35 -23.60
CA ALA A 968 -20.51 -6.05 -24.19
C ALA A 968 -19.34 -6.61 -23.34
N PRO A 969 -18.20 -6.97 -23.97
CA PRO A 969 -16.98 -7.39 -23.27
C PRO A 969 -16.47 -6.33 -22.27
N GLY A 970 -15.64 -6.77 -21.31
CA GLY A 970 -15.17 -5.93 -20.19
C GLY A 970 -14.57 -4.58 -20.60
N SER A 971 -13.72 -4.53 -21.63
CA SER A 971 -13.06 -3.29 -22.09
C SER A 971 -14.04 -2.25 -22.67
N GLN A 972 -15.12 -2.70 -23.32
CA GLN A 972 -16.16 -1.81 -23.85
C GLN A 972 -17.05 -1.24 -22.73
N LEU A 973 -17.32 -2.05 -21.70
CA LEU A 973 -17.99 -1.57 -20.49
C LEU A 973 -17.14 -0.51 -19.78
N ASP A 974 -15.85 -0.78 -19.59
CA ASP A 974 -14.95 0.10 -18.84
C ASP A 974 -14.78 1.46 -19.54
N GLU A 975 -14.65 1.46 -20.86
CA GLU A 975 -14.58 2.68 -21.65
C GLU A 975 -15.91 3.45 -21.68
N ALA A 976 -17.05 2.78 -21.83
CA ALA A 976 -18.35 3.42 -21.80
C ALA A 976 -18.65 4.01 -20.41
N ALA A 977 -18.31 3.30 -19.34
CA ALA A 977 -18.41 3.78 -17.96
C ALA A 977 -17.55 5.03 -17.76
N ARG A 978 -16.26 4.99 -18.15
CA ARG A 978 -15.35 6.14 -18.05
C ARG A 978 -15.87 7.36 -18.78
N LYS A 979 -16.32 7.21 -20.04
CA LYS A 979 -16.90 8.30 -20.83
C LYS A 979 -18.16 8.88 -20.19
N LEU A 980 -19.02 8.03 -19.64
CA LEU A 980 -20.25 8.45 -18.98
C LEU A 980 -19.95 9.23 -17.69
N GLN A 981 -18.97 8.77 -16.91
CA GLN A 981 -18.48 9.50 -15.74
C GLN A 981 -17.87 10.85 -16.14
N GLU A 982 -17.02 10.88 -17.17
CA GLU A 982 -16.45 12.12 -17.70
C GLU A 982 -17.52 13.11 -18.15
N LEU A 983 -18.54 12.65 -18.89
CA LEU A 983 -19.66 13.46 -19.34
C LEU A 983 -20.35 14.17 -18.16
N ILE A 984 -20.61 13.42 -17.08
CA ILE A 984 -21.24 13.92 -15.84
C ILE A 984 -20.32 14.85 -15.06
N MET A 985 -19.02 14.52 -14.95
CA MET A 985 -18.04 15.36 -14.26
C MET A 985 -17.87 16.74 -14.89
N HIS A 986 -18.18 16.88 -16.19
CA HIS A 986 -18.17 18.15 -16.92
C HIS A 986 -19.51 18.91 -16.88
N LEU A 987 -20.49 18.48 -16.08
CA LEU A 987 -21.73 19.24 -15.89
C LEU A 987 -21.47 20.46 -14.98
N VAL A 988 -22.07 21.59 -15.37
CA VAL A 988 -22.01 22.85 -14.60
C VAL A 988 -23.33 23.09 -13.89
N LEU A 989 -23.31 23.36 -12.58
CA LEU A 989 -24.54 23.68 -11.84
C LEU A 989 -24.94 25.15 -12.05
N PRO A 990 -26.19 25.45 -12.46
CA PRO A 990 -26.70 26.82 -12.52
C PRO A 990 -26.79 27.48 -11.14
N GLU A 991 -26.68 28.81 -11.09
CA GLU A 991 -26.76 29.58 -9.84
C GLU A 991 -28.09 29.36 -9.10
N GLU A 992 -29.18 29.15 -9.85
CA GLU A 992 -30.52 28.90 -9.33
C GLU A 992 -30.61 27.60 -8.51
N ILE A 993 -29.74 26.62 -8.77
CA ILE A 993 -29.64 25.38 -8.00
C ILE A 993 -28.75 25.57 -6.76
N VAL A 994 -27.68 26.37 -6.88
CA VAL A 994 -26.68 26.55 -5.81
C VAL A 994 -27.17 27.52 -4.73
N LEU A 995 -27.78 28.65 -5.11
CA LEU A 995 -28.18 29.71 -4.17
C LEU A 995 -29.15 29.24 -3.08
N PRO A 996 -30.19 28.42 -3.35
CA PRO A 996 -31.07 27.90 -2.30
C PRO A 996 -30.32 27.07 -1.25
N VAL A 997 -29.30 26.31 -1.65
CA VAL A 997 -28.46 25.54 -0.71
C VAL A 997 -27.66 26.47 0.19
N VAL A 998 -27.07 27.53 -0.38
CA VAL A 998 -26.33 28.55 0.39
C VAL A 998 -27.22 29.24 1.42
N HIS A 999 -28.46 29.58 1.04
CA HIS A 999 -29.43 30.19 1.95
C HIS A 999 -29.92 29.21 3.03
N GLY A 1000 -30.09 27.93 2.71
CA GLY A 1000 -30.61 26.91 3.63
C GLY A 1000 -29.67 26.56 4.79
N PHE A 1001 -28.35 26.52 4.55
CA PHE A 1001 -27.38 26.12 5.58
C PHE A 1001 -26.57 27.28 6.18
N GLY A 1002 -26.47 28.42 5.48
CA GLY A 1002 -25.64 29.55 5.88
C GLY A 1002 -24.18 29.45 5.41
N ALA A 1003 -23.55 30.61 5.21
CA ALA A 1003 -22.26 30.72 4.51
C ALA A 1003 -21.03 30.11 5.23
N ARG A 1004 -21.14 29.78 6.52
CA ARG A 1004 -20.03 29.19 7.30
C ARG A 1004 -20.11 27.67 7.42
N SER A 1005 -21.22 27.09 7.00
CA SER A 1005 -21.50 25.69 7.20
C SER A 1005 -20.63 24.82 6.27
N ARG A 1006 -20.39 23.61 6.74
CA ARG A 1006 -19.76 22.54 5.97
C ARG A 1006 -20.82 21.50 5.67
N LEU A 1007 -20.69 20.84 4.55
CA LEU A 1007 -21.65 19.88 4.06
C LEU A 1007 -21.00 18.52 3.85
N VAL A 1008 -21.83 17.49 3.96
CA VAL A 1008 -21.60 16.17 3.39
C VAL A 1008 -22.59 16.01 2.23
N VAL A 1009 -22.07 15.72 1.04
CA VAL A 1009 -22.86 15.47 -0.16
C VAL A 1009 -22.89 13.97 -0.39
N ARG A 1010 -24.05 13.34 -0.23
CA ARG A 1010 -24.22 11.88 -0.17
C ARG A 1010 -25.13 11.38 -1.29
N SER A 1011 -24.81 10.20 -1.79
CA SER A 1011 -25.63 9.44 -2.73
C SER A 1011 -26.91 8.92 -2.08
N SER A 1012 -28.03 8.98 -2.81
CA SER A 1012 -29.31 8.38 -2.44
C SER A 1012 -30.02 7.90 -3.72
N ALA A 1013 -29.56 6.78 -4.29
CA ALA A 1013 -30.15 6.23 -5.51
C ALA A 1013 -31.42 5.41 -5.25
N ASN A 1014 -32.30 5.35 -6.26
CA ASN A 1014 -33.54 4.57 -6.23
C ASN A 1014 -33.34 3.05 -6.26
N VAL A 1015 -32.11 2.64 -6.56
CA VAL A 1015 -31.64 1.25 -6.63
C VAL A 1015 -30.74 0.91 -5.43
N GLU A 1016 -30.75 1.75 -4.39
CA GLU A 1016 -30.16 1.40 -3.09
C GLU A 1016 -31.07 0.42 -2.34
N ASP A 1017 -30.47 -0.55 -1.66
CA ASP A 1017 -31.14 -1.49 -0.74
C ASP A 1017 -32.19 -2.45 -1.37
N LEU A 1018 -32.02 -2.81 -2.64
CA LEU A 1018 -32.83 -3.84 -3.30
C LEU A 1018 -32.54 -5.24 -2.76
N LYS A 1019 -33.57 -6.08 -2.61
CA LYS A 1019 -33.43 -7.48 -2.17
C LYS A 1019 -32.48 -8.24 -3.11
N GLY A 1020 -31.30 -8.61 -2.61
CA GLY A 1020 -30.25 -9.33 -3.36
C GLY A 1020 -29.06 -8.47 -3.82
N MET A 1021 -29.13 -7.14 -3.67
CA MET A 1021 -28.07 -6.18 -4.00
C MET A 1021 -27.74 -5.32 -2.77
N SER A 1022 -26.50 -5.42 -2.26
CA SER A 1022 -26.04 -4.55 -1.18
C SER A 1022 -25.50 -3.25 -1.76
N ALA A 1023 -26.07 -2.11 -1.36
CA ALA A 1023 -25.61 -0.80 -1.80
C ALA A 1023 -24.63 -0.12 -0.81
N ALA A 1024 -24.36 -0.75 0.34
CA ALA A 1024 -23.44 -0.22 1.35
C ALA A 1024 -22.08 0.05 0.71
N GLY A 1025 -21.59 1.30 0.75
CA GLY A 1025 -20.33 1.73 0.14
C GLY A 1025 -20.21 1.49 -1.37
N LEU A 1026 -21.33 1.44 -2.11
CA LEU A 1026 -21.34 1.25 -3.57
C LEU A 1026 -21.17 2.57 -4.34
N TYR A 1027 -21.67 3.65 -3.76
CA TYR A 1027 -21.69 4.99 -4.34
C TYR A 1027 -20.89 5.97 -3.48
N GLU A 1028 -20.48 7.08 -4.09
CA GLU A 1028 -19.60 8.06 -3.43
C GLU A 1028 -20.37 8.94 -2.44
N SER A 1029 -19.62 9.44 -1.44
CA SER A 1029 -20.05 10.52 -0.54
C SER A 1029 -18.85 11.45 -0.31
N VAL A 1030 -19.07 12.76 -0.37
CA VAL A 1030 -18.01 13.77 -0.25
C VAL A 1030 -18.24 14.61 1.00
N ALA A 1031 -17.35 14.47 1.98
CA ALA A 1031 -17.41 15.19 3.25
C ALA A 1031 -16.61 16.51 3.25
N ASN A 1032 -16.93 17.38 4.20
CA ASN A 1032 -16.27 18.67 4.46
C ASN A 1032 -16.26 19.64 3.27
N VAL A 1033 -17.37 19.66 2.53
CA VAL A 1033 -17.59 20.60 1.43
C VAL A 1033 -18.00 21.96 1.99
N SER A 1034 -17.30 23.02 1.62
CA SER A 1034 -17.63 24.38 2.07
C SER A 1034 -18.81 24.94 1.28
N VAL A 1035 -19.88 25.39 1.96
CA VAL A 1035 -21.01 26.07 1.32
C VAL A 1035 -20.55 27.32 0.55
N ALA A 1036 -19.55 28.03 1.07
CA ALA A 1036 -19.01 29.22 0.42
C ALA A 1036 -18.11 28.93 -0.79
N ASP A 1037 -17.76 27.66 -1.04
CA ASP A 1037 -16.92 27.25 -2.17
C ASP A 1037 -17.79 26.56 -3.23
N VAL A 1038 -18.33 27.35 -4.15
CA VAL A 1038 -19.24 26.87 -5.21
C VAL A 1038 -18.56 25.82 -6.09
N ALA A 1039 -17.26 25.95 -6.36
CA ALA A 1039 -16.52 25.00 -7.20
C ALA A 1039 -16.35 23.64 -6.49
N ALA A 1040 -16.00 23.65 -5.20
CA ALA A 1040 -15.94 22.43 -4.39
C ALA A 1040 -17.32 21.77 -4.27
N PHE A 1041 -18.38 22.57 -4.07
CA PHE A 1041 -19.75 22.05 -3.99
C PHE A 1041 -20.22 21.42 -5.30
N GLN A 1042 -20.03 22.10 -6.43
CA GLN A 1042 -20.31 21.54 -7.75
C GLN A 1042 -19.54 20.24 -7.97
N SER A 1043 -18.23 20.23 -7.71
CA SER A 1043 -17.37 19.05 -7.85
C SER A 1043 -17.90 17.87 -7.02
N ALA A 1044 -18.33 18.13 -5.79
CA ALA A 1044 -18.90 17.10 -4.91
C ALA A 1044 -20.20 16.51 -5.48
N VAL A 1045 -21.13 17.35 -5.95
CA VAL A 1045 -22.41 16.91 -6.50
C VAL A 1045 -22.22 16.07 -7.78
N VAL A 1046 -21.39 16.53 -8.71
CA VAL A 1046 -21.12 15.77 -9.94
C VAL A 1046 -20.36 14.47 -9.67
N THR A 1047 -19.48 14.44 -8.66
CA THR A 1047 -18.81 13.22 -8.21
C THR A 1047 -19.83 12.18 -7.72
N VAL A 1048 -20.81 12.61 -6.92
CA VAL A 1048 -21.88 11.73 -6.43
C VAL A 1048 -22.73 11.21 -7.59
N TRP A 1049 -23.14 12.05 -8.55
CA TRP A 1049 -23.86 11.59 -9.73
C TRP A 1049 -23.04 10.64 -10.61
N ALA A 1050 -21.76 10.94 -10.85
CA ALA A 1050 -20.87 10.09 -11.65
C ALA A 1050 -20.63 8.73 -10.98
N SER A 1051 -20.69 8.65 -9.65
CA SER A 1051 -20.55 7.39 -8.93
C SER A 1051 -21.63 6.35 -9.28
N LEU A 1052 -22.80 6.80 -9.73
CA LEU A 1052 -23.87 5.92 -10.21
C LEU A 1052 -23.37 5.02 -11.34
N TYR A 1053 -22.46 5.51 -12.18
CA TYR A 1053 -21.91 4.80 -13.35
C TYR A 1053 -20.46 4.35 -13.15
N SER A 1054 -20.03 4.18 -11.90
CA SER A 1054 -18.79 3.46 -11.64
C SER A 1054 -18.88 2.04 -12.18
N ARG A 1055 -17.74 1.49 -12.61
CA ARG A 1055 -17.63 0.10 -13.07
C ARG A 1055 -18.31 -0.88 -12.09
N ARG A 1056 -18.06 -0.69 -10.79
CA ARG A 1056 -18.62 -1.52 -9.72
C ARG A 1056 -20.14 -1.42 -9.65
N ALA A 1057 -20.69 -0.21 -9.67
CA ALA A 1057 -22.14 0.01 -9.62
C ALA A 1057 -22.87 -0.60 -10.83
N ILE A 1058 -22.29 -0.47 -12.03
CA ILE A 1058 -22.83 -1.06 -13.26
C ILE A 1058 -22.90 -2.59 -13.15
N LEU A 1059 -21.79 -3.21 -12.71
CA LEU A 1059 -21.72 -4.67 -12.55
C LEU A 1059 -22.66 -5.18 -11.46
N ALA A 1060 -22.77 -4.47 -10.33
CA ALA A 1060 -23.70 -4.81 -9.26
C ALA A 1060 -25.16 -4.81 -9.76
N ARG A 1061 -25.56 -3.77 -10.50
CA ARG A 1061 -26.89 -3.70 -11.12
C ARG A 1061 -27.13 -4.80 -12.15
N ARG A 1062 -26.14 -5.09 -13.00
CA ARG A 1062 -26.21 -6.22 -13.95
C ARG A 1062 -26.43 -7.55 -13.24
N ALA A 1063 -25.71 -7.79 -12.14
CA ALA A 1063 -25.85 -9.01 -11.34
C ALA A 1063 -27.25 -9.11 -10.68
N ALA A 1064 -27.82 -7.98 -10.29
CA ALA A 1064 -29.16 -7.88 -9.74
C ALA A 1064 -30.29 -7.88 -10.80
N GLY A 1065 -29.95 -7.90 -12.09
CA GLY A 1065 -30.93 -7.82 -13.19
C GLY A 1065 -31.60 -6.45 -13.31
N VAL A 1066 -30.99 -5.39 -12.78
CA VAL A 1066 -31.49 -4.02 -12.83
C VAL A 1066 -30.96 -3.33 -14.09
N PRO A 1067 -31.84 -2.85 -15.00
CA PRO A 1067 -31.41 -2.07 -16.15
C PRO A 1067 -30.72 -0.76 -15.72
N GLN A 1068 -29.64 -0.41 -16.41
CA GLN A 1068 -28.89 0.83 -16.19
C GLN A 1068 -29.76 2.08 -16.40
N HIS A 1069 -30.68 2.06 -17.38
CA HIS A 1069 -31.57 3.19 -17.66
C HIS A 1069 -32.66 3.42 -16.61
N HIS A 1070 -32.88 2.48 -15.69
CA HIS A 1070 -33.81 2.64 -14.56
C HIS A 1070 -33.14 3.21 -13.31
N ALA A 1071 -31.81 3.32 -13.29
CA ALA A 1071 -31.08 3.82 -12.15
C ALA A 1071 -31.01 5.35 -12.20
N CYS A 1072 -31.49 6.01 -11.14
CA CYS A 1072 -31.46 7.45 -10.94
C CYS A 1072 -30.81 7.77 -9.59
N MET A 1073 -30.04 8.85 -9.53
CA MET A 1073 -29.36 9.29 -8.31
C MET A 1073 -29.94 10.61 -7.82
N ALA A 1074 -30.57 10.60 -6.65
CA ALA A 1074 -30.80 11.81 -5.88
C ALA A 1074 -29.54 12.14 -5.06
N VAL A 1075 -29.41 13.39 -4.63
CA VAL A 1075 -28.25 13.86 -3.85
C VAL A 1075 -28.72 14.44 -2.54
N LEU A 1076 -28.36 13.79 -1.44
CA LEU A 1076 -28.57 14.31 -0.10
C LEU A 1076 -27.48 15.32 0.23
N ILE A 1077 -27.89 16.53 0.59
CA ILE A 1077 -27.01 17.59 1.08
C ILE A 1077 -27.28 17.71 2.58
N GLN A 1078 -26.32 17.30 3.38
CA GLN A 1078 -26.44 17.24 4.84
C GLN A 1078 -25.42 18.16 5.49
N GLU A 1079 -25.79 18.83 6.57
CA GLU A 1079 -24.83 19.58 7.38
C GLU A 1079 -23.76 18.64 7.98
N LEU A 1080 -22.48 18.99 7.83
CA LEU A 1080 -21.38 18.27 8.46
C LEU A 1080 -21.23 18.75 9.91
N VAL A 1081 -21.55 17.89 10.85
CA VAL A 1081 -21.18 18.06 12.26
C VAL A 1081 -19.72 17.62 12.43
N SER A 1082 -18.86 18.50 12.94
CA SER A 1082 -17.44 18.20 13.17
C SER A 1082 -17.27 17.30 14.39
N PRO A 1083 -16.94 16.00 14.24
CA PRO A 1083 -17.05 15.05 15.33
C PRO A 1083 -15.75 14.90 16.13
N GLU A 1084 -15.89 14.63 17.42
CA GLU A 1084 -14.81 14.09 18.26
C GLU A 1084 -14.74 12.57 18.09
N LEU A 1085 -15.91 11.92 18.15
CA LEU A 1085 -16.10 10.50 17.90
C LEU A 1085 -17.20 10.29 16.87
N SER A 1086 -17.12 9.21 16.11
CA SER A 1086 -18.18 8.69 15.27
C SER A 1086 -18.54 7.27 15.72
N PHE A 1087 -19.77 6.86 15.47
CA PHE A 1087 -20.25 5.53 15.84
C PHE A 1087 -21.13 4.92 14.76
N ILE A 1088 -21.11 3.58 14.71
CA ILE A 1088 -22.14 2.75 14.10
C ILE A 1088 -22.67 1.86 15.22
N LEU A 1089 -23.99 1.78 15.38
CA LEU A 1089 -24.60 0.88 16.36
C LEU A 1089 -25.73 0.08 15.72
N HIS A 1090 -25.83 -1.18 16.14
CA HIS A 1090 -26.98 -2.04 15.89
C HIS A 1090 -27.77 -2.14 17.18
N THR A 1091 -29.04 -1.78 17.10
CA THR A 1091 -29.96 -1.77 18.25
C THR A 1091 -30.26 -3.18 18.80
N VAL A 1092 -29.98 -4.22 17.99
CA VAL A 1092 -29.98 -5.64 18.36
C VAL A 1092 -28.61 -6.24 18.05
N ASN A 1093 -28.06 -7.06 18.95
CA ASN A 1093 -26.74 -7.65 18.78
C ASN A 1093 -26.66 -8.50 17.49
N PRO A 1094 -25.80 -8.16 16.52
CA PRO A 1094 -25.76 -8.83 15.22
C PRO A 1094 -25.12 -10.22 15.23
N LEU A 1095 -24.46 -10.61 16.34
CA LEU A 1095 -23.80 -11.91 16.49
C LEU A 1095 -24.67 -12.91 17.25
N GLU A 1096 -25.22 -12.50 18.40
CA GLU A 1096 -26.03 -13.37 19.26
C GLU A 1096 -27.54 -13.24 19.01
N LYS A 1097 -27.97 -12.23 18.22
CA LYS A 1097 -29.38 -11.89 17.96
C LYS A 1097 -30.20 -11.61 19.22
N ASP A 1098 -29.54 -11.11 20.26
CA ASP A 1098 -30.21 -10.73 21.50
C ASP A 1098 -30.81 -9.33 21.38
N MET A 1099 -32.14 -9.27 21.47
CA MET A 1099 -32.93 -8.03 21.37
C MET A 1099 -32.70 -7.07 22.53
N HIS A 1100 -32.15 -7.55 23.65
CA HIS A 1100 -31.84 -6.72 24.81
C HIS A 1100 -30.48 -6.04 24.72
N HIS A 1101 -29.60 -6.52 23.85
CA HIS A 1101 -28.25 -6.02 23.72
C HIS A 1101 -28.10 -5.08 22.52
N LEU A 1102 -27.70 -3.84 22.78
CA LEU A 1102 -27.14 -2.94 21.79
C LEU A 1102 -25.66 -3.29 21.56
N TYR A 1103 -25.24 -3.29 20.30
CA TYR A 1103 -23.84 -3.44 19.91
C TYR A 1103 -23.38 -2.17 19.19
N ALA A 1104 -22.33 -1.52 19.71
CA ALA A 1104 -21.79 -0.29 19.11
C ALA A 1104 -20.30 -0.39 18.80
N GLU A 1105 -19.92 0.13 17.64
CA GLU A 1105 -18.55 0.37 17.22
C GLU A 1105 -18.31 1.88 17.13
N ILE A 1106 -17.30 2.37 17.85
CA ILE A 1106 -17.01 3.80 18.00
C ILE A 1106 -15.55 4.07 17.61
N ALA A 1107 -15.29 5.16 16.88
CA ALA A 1107 -13.95 5.56 16.50
C ALA A 1107 -13.75 7.08 16.58
N PRO A 1108 -12.51 7.57 16.81
CA PRO A 1108 -12.20 8.99 16.78
C PRO A 1108 -12.33 9.60 15.38
N GLY A 1109 -12.82 10.84 15.31
CA GLY A 1109 -12.97 11.60 14.08
C GLY A 1109 -14.15 11.19 13.21
N LEU A 1110 -14.03 11.39 11.91
CA LEU A 1110 -15.10 11.19 10.93
C LEU A 1110 -15.51 9.71 10.77
N GLY A 1111 -16.79 9.48 10.46
CA GLY A 1111 -17.43 8.16 10.40
C GLY A 1111 -16.82 7.20 9.38
N GLU A 1112 -16.16 7.71 8.35
CA GLU A 1112 -15.42 6.93 7.36
C GLU A 1112 -14.31 6.07 8.01
N THR A 1113 -13.80 6.48 9.18
CA THR A 1113 -12.82 5.70 9.95
C THR A 1113 -13.38 4.35 10.40
N VAL A 1114 -14.68 4.29 10.74
CA VAL A 1114 -15.35 3.08 11.27
C VAL A 1114 -16.19 2.37 10.21
N ALA A 1115 -16.80 3.12 9.28
CA ALA A 1115 -17.61 2.57 8.20
C ALA A 1115 -16.75 1.89 7.11
N GLY A 1116 -15.57 2.45 6.84
CA GLY A 1116 -14.61 1.93 5.89
C GLY A 1116 -13.71 0.86 6.50
N ALA A 1117 -13.38 -0.16 5.71
CA ALA A 1117 -12.36 -1.14 6.07
C ALA A 1117 -10.96 -0.81 5.52
N GLY A 1118 -10.80 0.40 4.97
CA GLY A 1118 -9.55 0.90 4.39
C GLY A 1118 -8.50 1.36 5.41
N THR A 1119 -8.88 1.52 6.69
CA THR A 1119 -7.94 1.87 7.77
C THR A 1119 -7.69 0.65 8.64
N ARG A 1120 -6.42 0.20 8.75
CA ARG A 1120 -6.06 -0.91 9.64
C ARG A 1120 -6.25 -0.52 11.11
N GLY A 1121 -6.95 -1.36 11.86
CA GLY A 1121 -7.18 -1.20 13.28
C GLY A 1121 -8.59 -1.64 13.66
N SER A 1122 -8.86 -1.61 14.97
CA SER A 1122 -10.15 -1.94 15.56
C SER A 1122 -10.76 -0.69 16.21
N PRO A 1123 -12.10 -0.53 16.16
CA PRO A 1123 -12.80 0.50 16.92
C PRO A 1123 -12.91 0.11 18.41
N TYR A 1124 -13.44 1.04 19.21
CA TYR A 1124 -14.04 0.66 20.48
C TYR A 1124 -15.26 -0.21 20.16
N ARG A 1125 -15.34 -1.40 20.74
CA ARG A 1125 -16.52 -2.28 20.63
C ARG A 1125 -17.13 -2.42 22.00
N MET A 1126 -18.42 -2.14 22.10
CA MET A 1126 -19.16 -2.29 23.35
C MET A 1126 -20.50 -2.99 23.15
N LEU A 1127 -20.88 -3.75 24.17
CA LEU A 1127 -22.23 -4.25 24.36
C LEU A 1127 -22.88 -3.47 25.49
N VAL A 1128 -24.13 -3.07 25.29
CA VAL A 1128 -24.94 -2.40 26.31
C VAL A 1128 -26.25 -3.15 26.44
N ASP A 1129 -26.54 -3.64 27.65
CA ASP A 1129 -27.87 -4.16 27.96
C ASP A 1129 -28.84 -2.98 28.10
N LYS A 1130 -29.82 -2.90 27.20
CA LYS A 1130 -30.81 -1.81 27.15
C LYS A 1130 -31.73 -1.78 28.39
N THR A 1131 -31.80 -2.87 29.15
CA THR A 1131 -32.67 -3.02 30.33
C THR A 1131 -31.93 -2.76 31.64
N THR A 1132 -30.74 -3.34 31.82
CA THR A 1132 -29.95 -3.19 33.06
C THR A 1132 -29.01 -1.99 33.00
N GLY A 1133 -28.68 -1.53 31.79
CA GLY A 1133 -27.64 -0.54 31.54
C GLY A 1133 -26.22 -1.11 31.69
N GLU A 1134 -26.05 -2.42 31.86
CA GLU A 1134 -24.71 -3.01 31.97
C GLU A 1134 -23.91 -2.78 30.68
N VAL A 1135 -22.68 -2.27 30.83
CA VAL A 1135 -21.78 -1.95 29.72
C VAL A 1135 -20.59 -2.90 29.75
N THR A 1136 -20.38 -3.62 28.64
CA THR A 1136 -19.23 -4.52 28.47
C THR A 1136 -18.38 -4.07 27.31
N MET A 1137 -17.11 -3.75 27.56
CA MET A 1137 -16.13 -3.49 26.51
C MET A 1137 -15.60 -4.81 25.93
N LEU A 1138 -15.65 -4.93 24.61
CA LEU A 1138 -15.12 -6.07 23.87
C LEU A 1138 -13.74 -5.77 23.28
N SER A 1139 -13.51 -4.53 22.86
CA SER A 1139 -12.21 -4.04 22.42
C SER A 1139 -12.07 -2.54 22.66
N PHE A 1140 -10.83 -2.10 22.81
CA PHE A 1140 -10.47 -0.69 22.77
C PHE A 1140 -9.94 -0.31 21.39
N CYS A 1141 -10.14 0.96 21.02
CA CYS A 1141 -9.75 1.47 19.72
C CYS A 1141 -8.23 1.49 19.57
N ASN A 1142 -7.71 1.14 18.39
CA ASN A 1142 -6.26 1.11 18.14
C ASN A 1142 -5.85 1.67 16.77
N TYR A 1143 -6.70 2.45 16.11
CA TYR A 1143 -6.36 3.11 14.84
C TYR A 1143 -5.12 4.00 15.00
N SER A 1144 -4.19 3.90 14.05
CA SER A 1144 -2.99 4.75 14.04
C SER A 1144 -3.31 6.22 13.81
N THR A 1145 -4.38 6.49 13.06
CA THR A 1145 -4.82 7.82 12.69
C THR A 1145 -6.34 7.93 12.61
N SER A 1146 -6.89 9.10 12.94
CA SER A 1146 -8.28 9.48 12.68
C SER A 1146 -8.39 10.41 11.48
N LEU A 1147 -9.46 10.31 10.71
CA LEU A 1147 -9.81 11.32 9.70
C LEU A 1147 -10.51 12.51 10.35
N VAL A 1148 -10.05 13.72 10.05
CA VAL A 1148 -10.66 14.96 10.55
C VAL A 1148 -10.85 15.97 9.41
N PRO A 1149 -11.82 16.89 9.50
CA PRO A 1149 -11.99 17.95 8.51
C PRO A 1149 -10.72 18.77 8.28
N ALA A 1150 -10.32 18.94 7.01
CA ALA A 1150 -9.25 19.86 6.64
C ALA A 1150 -9.79 21.30 6.60
N MET A 1151 -9.26 22.16 7.46
CA MET A 1151 -9.62 23.58 7.48
C MET A 1151 -8.56 24.39 6.72
N PRO A 1152 -8.94 25.25 5.76
CA PRO A 1152 -7.99 26.06 5.00
C PRO A 1152 -7.26 27.04 5.94
N LYS A 1153 -5.94 27.15 5.77
CA LYS A 1153 -5.06 28.02 6.59
C LYS A 1153 -5.33 29.52 6.39
N ASN A 1154 -5.88 29.92 5.22
CA ASN A 1154 -6.24 31.31 4.90
C ASN A 1154 -7.75 31.43 4.69
N ARG A 1155 -8.36 32.47 5.27
CA ARG A 1155 -9.80 32.81 5.15
C ARG A 1155 -10.24 33.29 3.75
N SER A 1156 -9.35 33.27 2.75
CA SER A 1156 -9.60 33.85 1.43
C SER A 1156 -9.92 32.76 0.42
N PHE A 1157 -11.12 32.22 0.50
CA PHE A 1157 -11.83 31.80 -0.71
C PHE A 1157 -12.72 32.98 -1.09
N THR A 1158 -12.77 33.31 -2.37
CA THR A 1158 -13.64 34.34 -2.95
C THR A 1158 -15.09 34.05 -2.54
N THR A 1159 -15.50 34.67 -1.43
CA THR A 1159 -16.87 34.66 -0.96
C THR A 1159 -17.74 35.42 -1.96
N LEU A 1160 -18.98 34.98 -2.14
CA LEU A 1160 -20.13 35.72 -2.70
C LEU A 1160 -20.43 37.05 -1.95
N ARG A 1161 -19.42 37.80 -1.50
CA ARG A 1161 -19.59 39.05 -0.75
C ARG A 1161 -19.59 40.30 -1.60
N ASP A 1162 -19.00 40.26 -2.79
CA ASP A 1162 -18.94 41.43 -3.65
C ASP A 1162 -19.59 41.08 -4.99
N GLY A 1163 -20.73 41.69 -5.29
CA GLY A 1163 -21.55 41.48 -6.49
C GLY A 1163 -20.85 41.87 -7.81
N LYS A 1164 -19.67 41.31 -8.07
CA LYS A 1164 -18.90 41.43 -9.29
C LYS A 1164 -18.52 40.01 -9.74
N GLY A 1165 -19.32 39.47 -10.67
CA GLY A 1165 -18.98 38.40 -11.62
C GLY A 1165 -18.30 37.13 -11.08
N MET A 1166 -18.98 35.99 -11.24
CA MET A 1166 -18.39 34.65 -11.07
C MET A 1166 -17.21 34.46 -12.04
N HIS A 1167 -15.98 34.42 -11.54
CA HIS A 1167 -14.86 33.85 -12.31
C HIS A 1167 -14.88 32.32 -12.14
N GLN A 1168 -14.94 31.58 -13.26
CA GLN A 1168 -14.85 30.11 -13.27
C GLN A 1168 -13.55 29.66 -12.60
N ALA A 1169 -13.63 29.16 -11.37
CA ALA A 1169 -12.58 28.34 -10.80
C ALA A 1169 -12.63 26.97 -11.48
N THR A 1170 -11.49 26.52 -12.02
CA THR A 1170 -11.33 25.19 -12.60
C THR A 1170 -11.60 24.15 -11.50
N PRO A 1171 -12.44 23.12 -11.73
CA PRO A 1171 -12.95 22.22 -10.68
C PRO A 1171 -11.92 21.14 -10.28
N LEU A 1172 -10.73 21.55 -9.82
CA LEU A 1172 -9.61 20.66 -9.50
C LEU A 1172 -9.35 20.51 -8.01
N LEU A 1173 -10.37 20.68 -7.16
CA LEU A 1173 -10.28 20.21 -5.77
C LEU A 1173 -10.56 18.72 -5.74
N THR A 1174 -9.54 17.92 -5.42
CA THR A 1174 -9.75 16.49 -5.16
C THR A 1174 -10.46 16.32 -3.81
N PRO A 1175 -11.57 15.56 -3.73
CA PRO A 1175 -12.29 15.28 -2.47
C PRO A 1175 -11.38 14.86 -1.30
N SER A 1176 -10.31 14.11 -1.59
CA SER A 1176 -9.31 13.68 -0.60
C SER A 1176 -8.55 14.83 0.09
N SER A 1177 -8.52 16.03 -0.50
CA SER A 1177 -7.88 17.22 0.10
C SER A 1177 -8.75 17.90 1.16
N LEU A 1178 -10.05 17.55 1.24
CA LEU A 1178 -11.00 18.10 2.20
C LEU A 1178 -10.90 17.43 3.57
N VAL A 1179 -10.20 16.31 3.69
CA VAL A 1179 -9.96 15.64 4.97
C VAL A 1179 -8.46 15.51 5.21
N LYS A 1180 -8.05 15.46 6.47
CA LYS A 1180 -6.67 15.21 6.87
C LYS A 1180 -6.62 14.07 7.87
N SER A 1181 -5.56 13.29 7.77
CA SER A 1181 -5.26 12.27 8.77
C SER A 1181 -4.54 12.90 9.96
N ARG A 1182 -4.96 12.55 11.18
CA ARG A 1182 -4.36 12.97 12.45
C ARG A 1182 -3.92 11.73 13.22
N VAL A 1183 -2.66 11.67 13.63
CA VAL A 1183 -2.14 10.59 14.48
C VAL A 1183 -2.84 10.62 15.83
N MET A 1184 -3.29 9.44 16.28
CA MET A 1184 -3.98 9.29 17.56
C MET A 1184 -3.00 9.15 18.72
N ASP A 1185 -3.29 9.81 19.84
CA ASP A 1185 -2.64 9.58 21.14
C ASP A 1185 -3.73 9.21 22.14
N TYR A 1186 -3.89 7.92 22.43
CA TYR A 1186 -4.98 7.43 23.26
C TYR A 1186 -4.84 7.81 24.74
N THR A 1187 -3.71 8.40 25.15
CA THR A 1187 -3.58 9.02 26.49
C THR A 1187 -4.42 10.29 26.63
N LEU A 1188 -4.85 10.88 25.51
CA LEU A 1188 -5.67 12.09 25.48
C LEU A 1188 -7.14 11.81 25.17
N GLU A 1189 -7.51 10.56 24.89
CA GLU A 1189 -8.85 10.18 24.45
C GLU A 1189 -9.73 9.77 25.65
N PRO A 1190 -10.79 10.54 26.01
CA PRO A 1190 -11.64 10.25 27.16
C PRO A 1190 -12.27 8.86 27.09
N MET A 1191 -12.63 8.41 25.89
CA MET A 1191 -13.18 7.07 25.68
C MET A 1191 -12.22 5.95 26.11
N THR A 1192 -10.90 6.16 26.05
CA THR A 1192 -9.92 5.19 26.59
C THR A 1192 -9.67 5.42 28.08
N GLN A 1193 -9.48 6.67 28.50
CA GLN A 1193 -8.96 6.98 29.84
C GLN A 1193 -10.03 7.03 30.94
N ASP A 1194 -11.28 7.38 30.60
CA ASP A 1194 -12.33 7.68 31.57
C ASP A 1194 -13.49 6.67 31.48
N LEU A 1195 -13.60 5.83 32.51
CA LEU A 1195 -14.70 4.86 32.65
C LEU A 1195 -16.07 5.55 32.80
N GLY A 1196 -16.14 6.66 33.52
CA GLY A 1196 -17.37 7.42 33.72
C GLY A 1196 -17.88 7.99 32.41
N TYR A 1197 -16.98 8.55 31.59
CA TYR A 1197 -17.32 9.02 30.25
C TYR A 1197 -17.83 7.87 29.35
N ARG A 1198 -17.13 6.72 29.34
CA ARG A 1198 -17.58 5.54 28.55
C ARG A 1198 -18.98 5.09 28.93
N VAL A 1199 -19.23 4.93 30.23
CA VAL A 1199 -20.53 4.49 30.76
C VAL A 1199 -21.61 5.52 30.43
N HIS A 1200 -21.31 6.81 30.58
CA HIS A 1200 -22.21 7.89 30.21
C HIS A 1200 -22.63 7.79 28.74
N ILE A 1201 -21.67 7.74 27.80
CA ILE A 1201 -21.97 7.62 26.36
C ILE A 1201 -22.76 6.33 26.06
N ALA A 1202 -22.39 5.20 26.64
CA ALA A 1202 -23.06 3.93 26.42
C ALA A 1202 -24.54 3.97 26.81
N HIS A 1203 -24.89 4.53 27.97
CA HIS A 1203 -26.28 4.68 28.39
C HIS A 1203 -27.07 5.57 27.44
N ARG A 1204 -26.48 6.67 26.97
CA ARG A 1204 -27.15 7.57 26.05
C ARG A 1204 -27.41 6.94 24.69
N LEU A 1205 -26.44 6.18 24.16
CA LEU A 1205 -26.61 5.40 22.94
C LEU A 1205 -27.71 4.34 23.09
N ALA A 1206 -27.82 3.69 24.25
CA ALA A 1206 -28.92 2.76 24.54
C ALA A 1206 -30.28 3.46 24.59
N GLY A 1207 -30.38 4.65 25.21
CA GLY A 1207 -31.59 5.46 25.19
C GLY A 1207 -32.04 5.83 23.78
N ILE A 1208 -31.09 6.30 22.94
CA ILE A 1208 -31.36 6.64 21.54
C ILE A 1208 -31.79 5.42 20.73
N ALA A 1209 -31.17 4.27 20.95
CA ALA A 1209 -31.55 3.02 20.27
C ALA A 1209 -33.00 2.62 20.55
N VAL A 1210 -33.43 2.67 21.82
CA VAL A 1210 -34.82 2.38 22.19
C VAL A 1210 -35.80 3.36 21.55
N THR A 1211 -35.46 4.66 21.53
CA THR A 1211 -36.28 5.69 20.88
C THR A 1211 -36.39 5.43 19.37
N LEU A 1212 -35.29 5.13 18.70
CA LEU A 1212 -35.29 4.86 17.25
C LEU A 1212 -36.05 3.58 16.89
N GLU A 1213 -35.93 2.51 17.69
CA GLU A 1213 -36.71 1.28 17.48
C GLU A 1213 -38.22 1.55 17.55
N ALA A 1214 -38.66 2.42 18.47
CA ALA A 1214 -40.06 2.79 18.63
C ALA A 1214 -40.58 3.70 17.51
N GLU A 1215 -39.80 4.70 17.09
CA GLU A 1215 -40.22 5.70 16.09
C GLU A 1215 -40.07 5.22 14.63
N LEU A 1216 -39.19 4.23 14.38
CA LEU A 1216 -38.91 3.67 13.05
C LEU A 1216 -39.38 2.23 12.87
N ASP A 1217 -40.18 1.72 13.82
CA ASP A 1217 -40.87 0.42 13.79
C ASP A 1217 -39.95 -0.80 13.55
N GLY A 1218 -38.99 -0.98 14.46
CA GLY A 1218 -38.15 -2.18 14.53
C GLY A 1218 -36.64 -1.92 14.66
N PRO A 1219 -35.82 -2.98 14.68
CA PRO A 1219 -34.37 -2.89 14.85
C PRO A 1219 -33.70 -2.00 13.80
N GLN A 1220 -32.84 -1.10 14.26
CA GLN A 1220 -32.11 -0.15 13.43
C GLN A 1220 -30.59 -0.42 13.41
N ASP A 1221 -29.99 -0.10 12.27
CA ASP A 1221 -28.58 0.11 12.01
C ASP A 1221 -28.34 1.62 11.88
N VAL A 1222 -27.66 2.21 12.85
CA VAL A 1222 -27.61 3.65 13.10
C VAL A 1222 -26.18 4.15 12.98
N GLU A 1223 -25.98 5.18 12.17
CA GLU A 1223 -24.72 5.91 12.07
C GLU A 1223 -24.88 7.27 12.75
N GLY A 1224 -23.90 7.68 13.54
CA GLY A 1224 -23.93 8.96 14.24
C GLY A 1224 -22.57 9.47 14.66
N VAL A 1225 -22.58 10.65 15.25
CA VAL A 1225 -21.38 11.32 15.77
C VAL A 1225 -21.61 11.93 17.14
N ILE A 1226 -20.52 12.07 17.89
CA ILE A 1226 -20.47 12.71 19.20
C ILE A 1226 -19.63 13.97 19.05
N SER A 1227 -20.21 15.11 19.42
CA SER A 1227 -19.57 16.43 19.36
C SER A 1227 -19.84 17.16 20.67
N GLY A 1228 -18.85 17.19 21.57
CA GLY A 1228 -19.07 17.56 22.97
C GLY A 1228 -20.06 16.61 23.63
N ASP A 1229 -21.03 17.16 24.36
CA ASP A 1229 -22.10 16.38 24.98
C ASP A 1229 -23.27 16.08 24.02
N ALA A 1230 -23.23 16.49 22.76
CA ALA A 1230 -24.33 16.22 21.82
C ALA A 1230 -24.09 14.92 21.03
N ILE A 1231 -25.11 14.07 20.95
CA ILE A 1231 -25.12 12.87 20.11
C ILE A 1231 -26.01 13.16 18.90
N TRP A 1232 -25.41 13.14 17.72
CA TRP A 1232 -26.06 13.41 16.45
C TRP A 1232 -26.27 12.12 15.68
N VAL A 1233 -27.51 11.79 15.34
CA VAL A 1233 -27.81 10.68 14.44
C VAL A 1233 -27.76 11.22 13.01
N VAL A 1234 -26.80 10.74 12.22
CA VAL A 1234 -26.57 11.23 10.85
C VAL A 1234 -27.26 10.36 9.80
N GLN A 1235 -27.52 9.10 10.12
CA GLN A 1235 -28.23 8.14 9.25
C GLN A 1235 -28.83 7.01 10.10
N SER A 1236 -29.96 6.46 9.67
CA SER A 1236 -30.52 5.21 10.20
C SER A 1236 -31.06 4.38 9.04
N ARG A 1237 -31.05 3.06 9.19
CA ARG A 1237 -31.72 2.13 8.27
C ARG A 1237 -32.21 0.89 9.04
N PRO A 1238 -33.21 0.15 8.54
CA PRO A 1238 -33.60 -1.12 9.13
C PRO A 1238 -32.41 -2.08 9.23
N GLN A 1239 -32.24 -2.71 10.38
CA GLN A 1239 -31.17 -3.69 10.60
C GLN A 1239 -31.45 -4.96 9.76
N PRO A 1240 -30.48 -5.48 8.99
CA PRO A 1240 -30.70 -6.67 8.16
C PRO A 1240 -31.06 -7.90 9.02
N SER A 1241 -32.24 -8.48 8.82
CA SER A 1241 -32.59 -9.78 9.40
C SER A 1241 -31.99 -10.91 8.56
N SER A 1242 -31.27 -11.82 9.21
CA SER A 1242 -30.97 -13.13 8.63
C SER A 1242 -32.15 -14.05 9.00
N ASP A 1243 -33.21 -14.02 8.20
CA ASP A 1243 -34.30 -15.00 8.26
C ASP A 1243 -33.83 -16.40 7.90
#